data_AF-A0A1V6F9Q3-F1
#
_entry.id   AF-A0A1V6F9Q3-F1
#
_cell.length_a   1.000
_cell.length_b   1.000
_cell.length_c   1.000
_cell.angle_alpha   90.00
_cell.angle_beta   90.00
_cell.angle_gamma   90.00
#
_symmetry.space_group_name_H-M   'P 1'
#
loop_
_entity.id
_entity.type
_entity.pdbx_description
1 polymer ?
#
loop_
_entity_poly.entity_id
_entity_poly.type
_entity_poly.pdbx_seq_one_letter_code
_entity_poly.pdbx_strand_id
1 'polypeptide(L)'
;MRAVNIEPWLPLVRKPSRYIDHEINAARKPWQKVNFCFAFPDVYEVGISHLGLKILYSIINALPDCMADRCYLPWTDMIAIMRERGIPLFGLESRIALQDFDAIGITLQSELTFTNVLETISLSGVPILWSERGEDDPLIIAGGPCATNPLPLGDFFDVFFVGEAEEGISEIAGIMLDTRLRSERLARMAELESCYVPALHNQFIPQGWRVKSRKYAGFSSNQLIHQPQLLPWQLATHNRCVAEIMRGCSRGCRFCHAGYFYRPVRERPPGEIVRQLCDEIRLSGWDEAGLLSLSSSDYGCLKELLNNLLSSLDTNKTHVSLPSLRVDSLDDEIVDLMRKLGREGLTIAPEAGSERLRRVINKNLSEEQILAGVQTALDLGWQKVKLYFMVGLPHETEEDIEGIIDLINKINNLGKRRLQINVTLSPFVPKPFTPFQWAAMLPADMLLQRCVKVKQAFYRARSIKIKYHDIENSILEAVFSRGDQRCAELLKLAWQKGALFDGWHECFNFSFWREAAAECGLDLNQYLREKQPGTSLPWDFVDLGVCAEFLKAEWDKACREESTPDCRELCSACGICDDALHTDIIQPSPVAGRLIGAVPPPRPRAVQQRQFRYRIYYSKSGVLRFISHLDWMRMLFRLIGQASLQTVFTQGFSPHPKASLCPPLPLGVESVCEYVDLSFYQAYTADEIKAGFSGGMIPEFQILGCEPLTAKAPIPWGERVGILIPERHRQLTDKSLAEFSALSSRMFTKSTEKRSKTYDLKQIVGKWHWNEDQLQIEKSLASPSLYDVLTVLLGMGAEDLYALRVSREGWIFPS
;
A
#
# COMPACT_ATOMS: atom_id res chain seq x y z
N MET A 1 -16.09 -19.26 -19.55
CA MET A 1 -15.17 -18.88 -18.45
C MET A 1 -15.68 -19.49 -17.16
N ARG A 2 -14.83 -20.20 -16.41
CA ARG A 2 -15.19 -20.81 -15.13
C ARG A 2 -14.59 -19.95 -14.02
N ALA A 3 -15.42 -19.53 -13.06
CA ALA A 3 -14.92 -18.79 -11.90
C ALA A 3 -13.92 -19.65 -11.11
N VAL A 4 -12.78 -19.05 -10.77
CA VAL A 4 -11.72 -19.63 -9.97
C VAL A 4 -12.18 -19.68 -8.51
N ASN A 5 -12.28 -20.88 -7.96
CA ASN A 5 -12.68 -21.08 -6.57
C ASN A 5 -11.45 -21.41 -5.70
N ILE A 6 -11.10 -20.49 -4.81
CA ILE A 6 -10.02 -20.65 -3.83
C ILE A 6 -10.52 -20.78 -2.39
N GLU A 7 -11.82 -20.68 -2.16
CA GLU A 7 -12.41 -20.65 -0.82
C GLU A 7 -12.00 -21.85 0.06
N PRO A 8 -11.94 -23.10 -0.45
CA PRO A 8 -11.49 -24.25 0.34
C PRO A 8 -10.07 -24.12 0.91
N TRP A 9 -9.24 -23.27 0.29
CA TRP A 9 -7.82 -23.13 0.63
C TRP A 9 -7.52 -21.90 1.49
N LEU A 10 -8.46 -20.96 1.60
CA LEU A 10 -8.29 -19.75 2.42
C LEU A 10 -7.93 -20.05 3.89
N PRO A 11 -8.48 -21.08 4.55
CA PRO A 11 -8.06 -21.37 5.93
C PRO A 11 -6.61 -21.84 6.08
N LEU A 12 -5.97 -22.30 5.00
CA LEU A 12 -4.60 -22.82 5.01
C LEU A 12 -3.53 -21.73 4.87
N VAL A 13 -3.91 -20.51 4.50
CA VAL A 13 -2.97 -19.40 4.27
C VAL A 13 -2.92 -18.43 5.45
N ARG A 14 -1.81 -17.71 5.62
CA ARG A 14 -1.58 -16.83 6.78
C ARG A 14 -2.55 -15.65 6.86
N LYS A 15 -2.94 -15.09 5.71
CA LYS A 15 -3.82 -13.92 5.62
C LYS A 15 -4.88 -14.12 4.52
N PRO A 16 -5.97 -14.87 4.80
CA PRO A 16 -7.00 -15.15 3.81
C PRO A 16 -7.73 -13.92 3.28
N SER A 17 -7.83 -12.86 4.08
CA SER A 17 -8.46 -11.59 3.70
C SER A 17 -7.78 -10.87 2.53
N ARG A 18 -6.60 -11.31 2.07
CA ARG A 18 -5.95 -10.79 0.85
C ARG A 18 -6.69 -11.18 -0.41
N TYR A 19 -7.48 -12.24 -0.33
CA TYR A 19 -8.05 -12.92 -1.48
C TYR A 19 -9.59 -12.95 -1.45
N ILE A 20 -10.19 -12.23 -0.49
CA ILE A 20 -11.65 -12.09 -0.42
C ILE A 20 -12.07 -10.91 -1.30
N ASP A 21 -12.84 -11.22 -2.34
CA ASP A 21 -13.41 -10.25 -3.25
C ASP A 21 -14.65 -9.60 -2.64
N HIS A 22 -14.52 -8.55 -1.83
CA HIS A 22 -15.69 -7.81 -1.34
C HIS A 22 -15.40 -6.35 -1.00
N GLU A 23 -14.39 -5.70 -1.60
CA GLU A 23 -14.15 -4.30 -1.26
C GLU A 23 -15.40 -3.47 -1.51
N ILE A 24 -15.75 -2.67 -0.51
CA ILE A 24 -16.82 -1.70 -0.66
C ILE A 24 -16.33 -0.69 -1.69
N ASN A 25 -17.22 -0.26 -2.58
CA ASN A 25 -16.95 0.60 -3.73
C ASN A 25 -16.20 -0.06 -4.90
N ALA A 26 -15.96 -1.38 -4.88
CA ALA A 26 -15.53 -2.09 -6.09
C ALA A 26 -16.62 -2.02 -7.18
N ALA A 27 -16.24 -1.74 -8.42
CA ALA A 27 -17.15 -1.50 -9.54
C ALA A 27 -18.00 -2.73 -9.89
N ARG A 28 -17.42 -3.95 -9.79
CA ARG A 28 -18.08 -5.23 -10.11
C ARG A 28 -18.82 -5.23 -11.46
N LYS A 29 -18.21 -4.60 -12.46
CA LYS A 29 -18.79 -4.51 -13.79
C LYS A 29 -18.80 -5.91 -14.44
N PRO A 30 -19.90 -6.35 -15.06
CA PRO A 30 -19.92 -7.64 -15.76
C PRO A 30 -18.97 -7.60 -16.95
N TRP A 31 -18.56 -8.78 -17.42
CA TRP A 31 -17.71 -8.96 -18.60
C TRP A 31 -18.23 -8.18 -19.81
N GLN A 32 -17.33 -7.52 -20.53
CA GLN A 32 -17.62 -6.63 -21.66
C GLN A 32 -16.93 -7.10 -22.94
N LYS A 33 -16.97 -6.28 -23.99
CA LYS A 33 -16.27 -6.55 -25.26
C LYS A 33 -14.76 -6.53 -25.10
N VAL A 34 -14.24 -5.65 -24.26
CA VAL A 34 -12.81 -5.58 -23.91
C VAL A 34 -12.64 -5.56 -22.39
N ASN A 35 -11.79 -6.43 -21.89
CA ASN A 35 -11.66 -6.74 -20.47
C ASN A 35 -10.19 -6.59 -20.06
N PHE A 36 -9.95 -5.61 -19.19
CA PHE A 36 -8.64 -5.35 -18.62
C PHE A 36 -8.53 -5.97 -17.23
N CYS A 37 -7.35 -6.45 -16.87
CA CYS A 37 -6.98 -6.73 -15.49
C CYS A 37 -5.75 -5.89 -15.12
N PHE A 38 -5.88 -5.00 -14.14
CA PHE A 38 -4.75 -4.21 -13.64
C PHE A 38 -4.08 -4.92 -12.47
N ALA A 39 -2.86 -5.41 -12.69
CA ALA A 39 -2.07 -6.13 -11.72
C ALA A 39 -1.05 -5.23 -11.02
N PHE A 40 -0.99 -5.34 -9.69
CA PHE A 40 0.12 -4.83 -8.90
C PHE A 40 1.04 -6.02 -8.55
N PRO A 41 2.32 -6.03 -8.96
CA PRO A 41 3.22 -7.17 -8.78
C PRO A 41 3.80 -7.23 -7.34
N ASP A 42 2.91 -7.17 -6.34
CA ASP A 42 3.22 -7.35 -4.93
C ASP A 42 1.91 -7.69 -4.19
N VAL A 43 2.02 -7.95 -2.89
CA VAL A 43 0.89 -8.31 -2.03
C VAL A 43 -0.18 -7.23 -1.97
N TYR A 44 -1.41 -7.69 -1.77
CA TYR A 44 -2.62 -6.88 -1.65
C TYR A 44 -2.47 -5.63 -0.80
N GLU A 45 -1.90 -5.73 0.40
CA GLU A 45 -1.84 -4.60 1.34
C GLU A 45 -1.03 -3.40 0.81
N VAL A 46 -0.07 -3.66 -0.07
CA VAL A 46 0.73 -2.64 -0.74
C VAL A 46 -0.03 -2.13 -1.97
N GLY A 47 -0.49 -3.04 -2.83
CA GLY A 47 -1.10 -2.69 -4.10
C GLY A 47 -2.44 -1.94 -3.96
N ILE A 48 -3.26 -2.25 -2.95
CA ILE A 48 -4.53 -1.55 -2.73
C ILE A 48 -4.36 -0.10 -2.28
N SER A 49 -3.15 0.32 -1.88
CA SER A 49 -2.82 1.71 -1.59
C SER A 49 -2.40 2.51 -2.83
N HIS A 50 -2.19 1.85 -3.99
CA HIS A 50 -1.64 2.50 -5.18
C HIS A 50 -2.70 3.31 -5.95
N LEU A 51 -2.58 4.64 -5.91
CA LEU A 51 -3.56 5.56 -6.51
C LEU A 51 -3.64 5.45 -8.04
N GLY A 52 -2.51 5.36 -8.73
CA GLY A 52 -2.49 5.33 -10.20
C GLY A 52 -3.29 4.16 -10.77
N LEU A 53 -3.17 2.97 -10.18
CA LEU A 53 -3.92 1.77 -10.59
C LEU A 53 -5.42 1.97 -10.39
N LYS A 54 -5.83 2.61 -9.29
CA LYS A 54 -7.24 2.93 -9.02
C LYS A 54 -7.82 3.93 -10.02
N ILE A 55 -7.03 4.92 -10.44
CA ILE A 55 -7.43 5.88 -11.47
C ILE A 55 -7.70 5.15 -12.79
N LEU A 56 -6.75 4.32 -13.27
CA LEU A 56 -6.93 3.55 -14.51
C LEU A 56 -8.11 2.58 -14.43
N TYR A 57 -8.29 1.91 -13.28
CA TYR A 57 -9.44 1.07 -13.00
C TYR A 57 -10.77 1.81 -13.13
N SER A 58 -10.88 3.03 -12.58
CA SER A 58 -12.09 3.86 -12.68
C SER A 58 -12.35 4.32 -14.12
N ILE A 59 -11.31 4.74 -14.83
CA ILE A 59 -11.43 5.23 -16.22
C ILE A 59 -11.99 4.12 -17.11
N ILE A 60 -11.39 2.92 -17.09
CA ILE A 60 -11.87 1.80 -17.92
C ILE A 60 -13.30 1.38 -17.53
N ASN A 61 -13.61 1.29 -16.24
CA ASN A 61 -14.96 0.88 -15.80
C ASN A 61 -16.04 1.92 -16.15
N ALA A 62 -15.67 3.18 -16.38
CA ALA A 62 -16.60 4.22 -16.87
C ALA A 62 -16.93 4.10 -18.37
N LEU A 63 -16.11 3.40 -19.16
CA LEU A 63 -16.35 3.23 -20.61
C LEU A 63 -17.42 2.16 -20.88
N PRO A 64 -18.48 2.42 -21.68
CA PRO A 64 -19.64 1.52 -21.82
C PRO A 64 -19.31 0.06 -22.20
N ASP A 65 -18.35 -0.16 -23.09
CA ASP A 65 -18.00 -1.48 -23.67
C ASP A 65 -16.71 -2.09 -23.10
N CYS A 66 -16.17 -1.52 -22.02
CA CYS A 66 -14.97 -2.01 -21.35
C CYS A 66 -15.22 -2.31 -19.87
N MET A 67 -14.46 -3.23 -19.30
CA MET A 67 -14.39 -3.41 -17.85
C MET A 67 -12.94 -3.58 -17.40
N ALA A 68 -12.66 -3.18 -16.16
CA ALA A 68 -11.37 -3.43 -15.51
C ALA A 68 -11.56 -4.18 -14.20
N ASP A 69 -10.77 -5.24 -14.03
CA ASP A 69 -10.55 -5.99 -12.80
C ASP A 69 -9.22 -5.57 -12.16
N ARG A 70 -8.98 -6.00 -10.93
CA ARG A 70 -7.69 -5.79 -10.24
C ARG A 70 -7.08 -7.12 -9.87
N CYS A 71 -5.76 -7.19 -9.87
CA CYS A 71 -5.02 -8.36 -9.42
C CYS A 71 -3.83 -7.96 -8.56
N TYR A 72 -3.50 -8.80 -7.58
CA TYR A 72 -2.35 -8.64 -6.70
C TYR A 72 -1.61 -9.97 -6.65
N LEU A 73 -0.27 -9.95 -6.59
CA LEU A 73 0.48 -11.18 -6.49
C LEU A 73 0.21 -11.85 -5.13
N PRO A 74 -0.22 -13.13 -5.09
CA PRO A 74 -0.46 -13.83 -3.84
C PRO A 74 0.83 -14.00 -3.03
N TRP A 75 0.71 -14.16 -1.71
CA TRP A 75 1.89 -14.46 -0.90
C TRP A 75 2.37 -15.90 -1.13
N THR A 76 3.60 -16.18 -0.71
CA THR A 76 4.31 -17.44 -1.02
C THR A 76 3.56 -18.71 -0.60
N ASP A 77 2.77 -18.65 0.48
CA ASP A 77 1.92 -19.76 0.93
C ASP A 77 0.77 -20.07 -0.04
N MET A 78 0.09 -19.03 -0.54
CA MET A 78 -0.96 -19.19 -1.55
C MET A 78 -0.38 -19.54 -2.93
N ILE A 79 0.77 -18.96 -3.32
CA ILE A 79 1.44 -19.35 -4.57
C ILE A 79 1.73 -20.85 -4.59
N ALA A 80 2.25 -21.40 -3.49
CA ALA A 80 2.54 -22.83 -3.38
C ALA A 80 1.27 -23.69 -3.60
N ILE A 81 0.17 -23.35 -2.93
CA ILE A 81 -1.13 -24.04 -3.10
C ILE A 81 -1.62 -23.92 -4.54
N MET A 82 -1.54 -22.73 -5.13
CA MET A 82 -2.02 -22.49 -6.49
C MET A 82 -1.23 -23.32 -7.51
N ARG A 83 0.10 -23.38 -7.38
CA ARG A 83 0.96 -24.23 -8.22
C ARG A 83 0.66 -25.71 -8.05
N GLU A 84 0.55 -26.19 -6.81
CA GLU A 84 0.25 -27.59 -6.52
C GLU A 84 -1.11 -28.04 -7.08
N ARG A 85 -2.12 -27.16 -7.02
CA ARG A 85 -3.50 -27.46 -7.42
C ARG A 85 -3.84 -27.03 -8.85
N GLY A 86 -2.91 -26.44 -9.59
CA GLY A 86 -3.16 -25.92 -10.93
C GLY A 86 -4.19 -24.78 -10.98
N ILE A 87 -4.20 -23.93 -9.95
CA ILE A 87 -5.10 -22.78 -9.87
C ILE A 87 -4.41 -21.57 -10.54
N PRO A 88 -4.99 -21.00 -11.61
CA PRO A 88 -4.41 -19.84 -12.26
C PRO A 88 -4.59 -18.58 -11.40
N LEU A 89 -3.73 -17.58 -11.60
CA LEU A 89 -3.96 -16.23 -11.11
C LEU A 89 -5.23 -15.67 -11.75
N PHE A 90 -6.01 -14.93 -10.97
CA PHE A 90 -7.36 -14.50 -11.34
C PHE A 90 -7.64 -13.06 -10.94
N GLY A 91 -8.56 -12.40 -11.66
CA GLY A 91 -9.06 -11.08 -11.33
C GLY A 91 -9.84 -11.13 -10.03
N LEU A 92 -9.55 -10.20 -9.11
CA LEU A 92 -10.09 -10.20 -7.76
C LEU A 92 -11.61 -10.16 -7.79
N GLU A 93 -12.22 -9.26 -8.56
CA GLU A 93 -13.67 -9.06 -8.60
C GLU A 93 -14.42 -10.11 -9.44
N SER A 94 -13.91 -10.46 -10.62
CA SER A 94 -14.60 -11.40 -11.51
C SER A 94 -14.38 -12.87 -11.15
N ARG A 95 -13.30 -13.16 -10.43
CA ARG A 95 -12.75 -14.52 -10.24
C ARG A 95 -12.45 -15.22 -11.57
N ILE A 96 -12.20 -14.49 -12.65
CA ILE A 96 -11.83 -15.06 -13.94
C ILE A 96 -10.30 -15.17 -14.03
N ALA A 97 -9.80 -16.23 -14.65
CA ALA A 97 -8.37 -16.43 -14.87
C ALA A 97 -7.77 -15.30 -15.70
N LEU A 98 -6.55 -14.85 -15.35
CA LEU A 98 -5.90 -13.71 -16.03
C LEU A 98 -5.66 -13.97 -17.53
N GLN A 99 -5.38 -15.23 -17.92
CA GLN A 99 -5.27 -15.65 -19.32
C GLN A 99 -6.55 -15.41 -20.17
N ASP A 100 -7.72 -15.27 -19.55
CA ASP A 100 -8.99 -15.07 -20.28
C ASP A 100 -9.28 -13.58 -20.55
N PHE A 101 -8.48 -12.65 -20.01
CA PHE A 101 -8.64 -11.20 -20.25
C PHE A 101 -8.05 -10.79 -21.60
N ASP A 102 -8.47 -9.63 -22.12
CA ASP A 102 -7.92 -9.08 -23.36
C ASP A 102 -6.56 -8.39 -23.13
N ALA A 103 -6.37 -7.80 -21.94
CA ALA A 103 -5.13 -7.15 -21.55
C ALA A 103 -4.87 -7.23 -20.04
N ILE A 104 -3.61 -7.44 -19.68
CA ILE A 104 -3.12 -7.38 -18.30
C ILE A 104 -2.16 -6.18 -18.19
N GLY A 105 -2.59 -5.15 -17.46
CA GLY A 105 -1.77 -3.97 -17.18
C GLY A 105 -0.98 -4.14 -15.89
N ILE A 106 0.35 -4.18 -15.94
CA ILE A 106 1.22 -4.35 -14.77
C ILE A 106 1.94 -3.05 -14.47
N THR A 107 1.85 -2.58 -13.22
CA THR A 107 2.56 -1.37 -12.80
C THR A 107 3.95 -1.66 -12.25
N LEU A 108 4.95 -0.92 -12.73
CA LEU A 108 6.38 -1.04 -12.40
C LEU A 108 6.78 0.10 -11.45
N GLN A 109 6.70 -0.16 -10.15
CA GLN A 109 6.95 0.85 -9.10
C GLN A 109 8.37 0.82 -8.52
N SER A 110 9.00 -0.35 -8.52
CA SER A 110 10.35 -0.56 -8.01
C SER A 110 11.01 -1.70 -8.78
N GLU A 111 12.32 -1.63 -8.95
CA GLU A 111 13.11 -2.70 -9.57
C GLU A 111 13.11 -3.99 -8.73
N LEU A 112 12.90 -3.88 -7.41
CA LEU A 112 12.82 -5.04 -6.50
C LEU A 112 11.56 -5.88 -6.67
N THR A 113 10.61 -5.45 -7.50
CA THR A 113 9.42 -6.26 -7.84
C THR A 113 9.52 -6.92 -9.21
N PHE A 114 10.66 -6.85 -9.90
CA PHE A 114 10.78 -7.41 -11.25
C PHE A 114 10.64 -8.94 -11.29
N THR A 115 11.08 -9.66 -10.25
CA THR A 115 10.83 -11.10 -10.11
C THR A 115 9.35 -11.40 -9.88
N ASN A 116 8.66 -10.55 -9.10
CA ASN A 116 7.23 -10.63 -8.90
C ASN A 116 6.43 -10.41 -10.20
N VAL A 117 6.93 -9.58 -11.11
CA VAL A 117 6.34 -9.41 -12.44
C VAL A 117 6.37 -10.73 -13.21
N LEU A 118 7.52 -11.42 -13.24
CA LEU A 118 7.63 -12.73 -13.90
C LEU A 118 6.72 -13.77 -13.25
N GLU A 119 6.64 -13.80 -11.92
CA GLU A 119 5.73 -14.71 -11.21
C GLU A 119 4.26 -14.38 -11.51
N THR A 120 3.91 -13.10 -11.62
CA THR A 120 2.54 -12.67 -11.99
C THR A 120 2.15 -13.20 -13.37
N ILE A 121 3.03 -13.03 -14.38
CA ILE A 121 2.77 -13.52 -15.74
C ILE A 121 2.70 -15.06 -15.75
N SER A 122 3.67 -15.71 -15.10
CA SER A 122 3.77 -17.17 -15.03
C SER A 122 2.59 -17.84 -14.31
N LEU A 123 2.12 -17.26 -13.20
CA LEU A 123 0.98 -17.79 -12.44
C LEU A 123 -0.35 -17.53 -13.15
N SER A 124 -0.40 -16.57 -14.07
CA SER A 124 -1.57 -16.27 -14.90
C SER A 124 -1.85 -17.32 -15.98
N GLY A 125 -0.87 -18.20 -16.27
CA GLY A 125 -0.96 -19.18 -17.36
C GLY A 125 -0.53 -18.62 -18.73
N VAL A 126 0.00 -17.39 -18.77
CA VAL A 126 0.44 -16.71 -20.01
C VAL A 126 1.94 -16.96 -20.24
N PRO A 127 2.40 -17.17 -21.48
CA PRO A 127 3.83 -17.26 -21.78
C PRO A 127 4.62 -16.05 -21.27
N ILE A 128 5.76 -16.33 -20.63
CA ILE A 128 6.62 -15.30 -20.02
C ILE A 128 7.23 -14.40 -21.08
N LEU A 129 7.73 -14.97 -22.17
CA LEU A 129 8.30 -14.20 -23.26
C LEU A 129 7.20 -13.68 -24.17
N TRP A 130 7.24 -12.40 -24.54
CA TRP A 130 6.24 -11.85 -25.47
C TRP A 130 6.28 -12.54 -26.83
N SER A 131 7.44 -13.04 -27.24
CA SER A 131 7.65 -13.76 -28.51
C SER A 131 7.00 -15.15 -28.54
N GLU A 132 6.62 -15.70 -27.39
CA GLU A 132 5.96 -17.00 -27.25
C GLU A 132 4.43 -16.87 -27.18
N ARG A 133 3.89 -15.65 -27.15
CA ARG A 133 2.45 -15.39 -27.03
C ARG A 133 1.74 -15.50 -28.37
N GLY A 134 0.60 -16.21 -28.37
CA GLY A 134 -0.29 -16.37 -29.50
C GLY A 134 -1.35 -15.27 -29.62
N GLU A 135 -2.26 -15.46 -30.58
CA GLU A 135 -3.36 -14.55 -30.87
C GLU A 135 -4.37 -14.45 -29.71
N ASP A 136 -4.61 -15.57 -29.02
CA ASP A 136 -5.59 -15.67 -27.93
C ASP A 136 -5.02 -15.26 -26.56
N ASP A 137 -3.70 -15.03 -26.45
CA ASP A 137 -3.09 -14.59 -25.19
C ASP A 137 -3.36 -13.09 -24.94
N PRO A 138 -3.57 -12.67 -23.67
CA PRO A 138 -3.72 -11.25 -23.34
C PRO A 138 -2.50 -10.44 -23.78
N LEU A 139 -2.72 -9.15 -24.09
CA LEU A 139 -1.63 -8.19 -24.17
C LEU A 139 -1.11 -7.88 -22.78
N ILE A 140 0.19 -8.04 -22.54
CA ILE A 140 0.84 -7.67 -21.29
C ILE A 140 1.43 -6.27 -21.43
N ILE A 141 0.84 -5.31 -20.72
CA ILE A 141 1.15 -3.88 -20.83
C ILE A 141 1.82 -3.39 -19.55
N ALA A 142 3.02 -2.84 -19.65
CA ALA A 142 3.73 -2.21 -18.54
C ALA A 142 3.42 -0.72 -18.45
N GLY A 143 3.43 -0.17 -17.23
CA GLY A 143 3.47 1.28 -16.99
C GLY A 143 4.01 1.61 -15.61
N GLY A 144 4.13 2.89 -15.28
CA GLY A 144 4.66 3.36 -14.00
C GLY A 144 6.12 3.81 -14.05
N PRO A 145 6.68 4.33 -12.94
CA PRO A 145 7.95 5.05 -12.95
C PRO A 145 9.16 4.24 -13.43
N CYS A 146 9.23 2.93 -13.16
CA CYS A 146 10.35 2.12 -13.64
C CYS A 146 10.30 1.85 -15.16
N ALA A 147 9.17 2.13 -15.83
CA ALA A 147 9.09 2.05 -17.30
C ALA A 147 9.97 3.11 -17.99
N THR A 148 10.61 4.03 -17.25
CA THR A 148 11.62 4.93 -17.81
C THR A 148 12.88 4.22 -18.30
N ASN A 149 13.18 3.01 -17.82
CA ASN A 149 14.15 2.13 -18.45
C ASN A 149 13.50 0.76 -18.70
N PRO A 150 12.87 0.53 -19.87
CA PRO A 150 12.11 -0.68 -20.12
C PRO A 150 12.97 -1.87 -20.54
N LEU A 151 14.23 -1.65 -20.96
CA LEU A 151 15.08 -2.70 -21.56
C LEU A 151 15.30 -3.93 -20.67
N PRO A 152 15.52 -3.82 -19.35
CA PRO A 152 15.67 -4.99 -18.49
C PRO A 152 14.43 -5.90 -18.44
N LEU A 153 13.27 -5.39 -18.87
CA LEU A 153 12.01 -6.13 -18.94
C LEU A 153 11.54 -6.34 -20.39
N GLY A 154 12.33 -5.94 -21.38
CA GLY A 154 11.91 -5.85 -22.78
C GLY A 154 11.47 -7.17 -23.42
N ASP A 155 11.91 -8.31 -22.88
CA ASP A 155 11.53 -9.64 -23.37
C ASP A 155 10.19 -10.14 -22.80
N PHE A 156 9.63 -9.46 -21.79
CA PHE A 156 8.47 -9.94 -21.04
C PHE A 156 7.18 -9.16 -21.30
N PHE A 157 7.25 -8.00 -21.94
CA PHE A 157 6.09 -7.13 -22.17
C PHE A 157 5.83 -6.93 -23.64
N ASP A 158 4.55 -6.84 -23.99
CA ASP A 158 4.12 -6.54 -25.35
C ASP A 158 4.19 -5.03 -25.62
N VAL A 159 3.81 -4.23 -24.63
CA VAL A 159 3.76 -2.78 -24.73
C VAL A 159 4.22 -2.16 -23.41
N PHE A 160 5.04 -1.12 -23.47
CA PHE A 160 5.32 -0.21 -22.36
C PHE A 160 4.63 1.12 -22.63
N PHE A 161 3.80 1.57 -21.70
CA PHE A 161 3.29 2.92 -21.67
C PHE A 161 4.18 3.78 -20.77
N VAL A 162 4.77 4.84 -21.32
CA VAL A 162 5.69 5.72 -20.59
C VAL A 162 4.97 7.01 -20.17
N GLY A 163 4.91 7.26 -18.87
CA GLY A 163 4.31 8.48 -18.31
C GLY A 163 2.94 8.27 -17.66
N GLU A 164 2.11 9.31 -17.72
CA GLU A 164 0.79 9.40 -17.08
C GLU A 164 -0.30 8.90 -18.05
N ALA A 165 -0.99 7.82 -17.68
CA ALA A 165 -1.81 7.02 -18.58
C ALA A 165 -3.31 7.33 -18.56
N GLU A 166 -3.74 8.36 -17.83
CA GLU A 166 -5.16 8.70 -17.65
C GLU A 166 -5.91 8.84 -18.99
N GLU A 167 -5.34 9.56 -19.95
CA GLU A 167 -5.90 9.65 -21.31
C GLU A 167 -5.50 8.45 -22.17
N GLY A 168 -4.24 8.01 -22.04
CA GLY A 168 -3.66 6.96 -22.87
C GLY A 168 -4.35 5.61 -22.72
N ILE A 169 -4.86 5.28 -21.53
CA ILE A 169 -5.58 4.03 -21.30
C ILE A 169 -6.92 4.00 -22.04
N SER A 170 -7.54 5.16 -22.27
CA SER A 170 -8.76 5.29 -23.06
C SER A 170 -8.48 5.10 -24.55
N GLU A 171 -7.36 5.61 -25.05
CA GLU A 171 -6.91 5.39 -26.43
C GLU A 171 -6.57 3.92 -26.68
N ILE A 172 -5.87 3.29 -25.74
CA ILE A 172 -5.58 1.84 -25.75
C ILE A 172 -6.89 1.05 -25.79
N ALA A 173 -7.87 1.38 -24.93
CA ALA A 173 -9.17 0.74 -24.96
C ALA A 173 -9.91 0.92 -26.29
N GLY A 174 -9.82 2.10 -26.91
CA GLY A 174 -10.35 2.36 -28.26
C GLY A 174 -9.72 1.45 -29.31
N ILE A 175 -8.38 1.34 -29.33
CA ILE A 175 -7.67 0.43 -30.24
C ILE A 175 -8.13 -1.02 -30.04
N MET A 176 -8.27 -1.46 -28.80
CA MET A 176 -8.70 -2.82 -28.46
C MET A 176 -10.15 -3.12 -28.89
N LEU A 177 -11.04 -2.11 -28.89
CA LEU A 177 -12.41 -2.21 -29.35
C LEU A 177 -12.52 -2.25 -30.88
N ASP A 178 -11.72 -1.43 -31.56
CA ASP A 178 -11.74 -1.29 -33.01
C ASP A 178 -11.10 -2.47 -33.73
N THR A 179 -10.15 -3.15 -33.08
CA THR A 179 -9.29 -4.16 -33.72
C THR A 179 -9.33 -5.48 -32.95
N ARG A 180 -9.24 -6.58 -33.71
CA ARG A 180 -9.21 -7.94 -33.14
C ARG A 180 -7.81 -8.55 -33.19
N LEU A 181 -7.12 -8.37 -34.32
CA LEU A 181 -5.83 -9.01 -34.54
C LEU A 181 -4.76 -8.44 -33.61
N ARG A 182 -4.02 -9.31 -32.91
CA ARG A 182 -2.90 -8.93 -32.02
C ARG A 182 -1.88 -8.07 -32.76
N SER A 183 -1.50 -8.45 -33.97
CA SER A 183 -0.54 -7.70 -34.79
C SER A 183 -1.02 -6.29 -35.13
N GLU A 184 -2.32 -6.12 -35.37
CA GLU A 184 -2.92 -4.82 -35.67
C GLU A 184 -3.00 -3.95 -34.41
N ARG A 185 -3.39 -4.54 -33.26
CA ARG A 185 -3.37 -3.88 -31.95
C ARG A 185 -1.97 -3.34 -31.64
N LEU A 186 -0.94 -4.17 -31.78
CA LEU A 186 0.45 -3.78 -31.53
C LEU A 186 0.93 -2.69 -32.50
N ALA A 187 0.57 -2.78 -33.79
CA ALA A 187 0.92 -1.75 -34.77
C ALA A 187 0.27 -0.39 -34.44
N ARG A 188 -1.04 -0.37 -34.14
CA ARG A 188 -1.73 0.86 -33.75
C ARG A 188 -1.24 1.43 -32.42
N MET A 189 -0.91 0.57 -31.45
CA MET A 189 -0.30 1.03 -30.19
C MET A 189 1.11 1.58 -30.42
N ALA A 190 1.89 1.03 -31.35
CA ALA A 190 3.21 1.54 -31.71
C ALA A 190 3.17 2.95 -32.33
N GLU A 191 2.04 3.35 -32.92
CA GLU A 191 1.83 4.72 -33.43
C GLU A 191 1.58 5.75 -32.32
N LEU A 192 1.18 5.32 -31.12
CA LEU A 192 1.00 6.22 -29.98
C LEU A 192 2.38 6.69 -29.48
N GLU A 193 2.59 8.01 -29.40
CA GLU A 193 3.89 8.60 -29.02
C GLU A 193 4.43 8.12 -27.67
N SER A 194 3.56 7.64 -26.78
CA SER A 194 3.90 7.19 -25.42
C SER A 194 3.97 5.68 -25.25
N CYS A 195 3.85 4.93 -26.34
CA CYS A 195 3.95 3.48 -26.34
C CYS A 195 5.26 3.01 -26.97
N TYR A 196 5.98 2.17 -26.24
CA TYR A 196 7.12 1.41 -26.74
C TYR A 196 6.73 -0.06 -26.87
N VAL A 197 6.74 -0.57 -28.10
CA VAL A 197 6.43 -1.96 -28.45
C VAL A 197 7.73 -2.66 -28.82
N PRO A 198 8.32 -3.53 -27.95
CA PRO A 198 9.64 -4.13 -28.19
C PRO A 198 9.73 -4.84 -29.54
N ALA A 199 8.68 -5.56 -29.93
CA ALA A 199 8.60 -6.30 -31.19
C ALA A 199 8.75 -5.43 -32.46
N LEU A 200 8.39 -4.15 -32.38
CA LEU A 200 8.37 -3.24 -33.52
C LEU A 200 9.47 -2.18 -33.45
N HIS A 201 9.76 -1.67 -32.25
CA HIS A 201 10.63 -0.51 -32.06
C HIS A 201 12.12 -0.83 -31.86
N ASN A 202 12.48 -2.03 -31.40
CA ASN A 202 13.88 -2.35 -31.09
C ASN A 202 14.86 -2.09 -32.23
N GLN A 203 14.44 -2.37 -33.47
CA GLN A 203 15.25 -2.13 -34.67
C GLN A 203 15.44 -0.65 -35.04
N PHE A 204 14.56 0.23 -34.54
CA PHE A 204 14.60 1.68 -34.81
C PHE A 204 15.31 2.47 -33.73
N ILE A 205 15.50 1.90 -32.52
CA ILE A 205 16.26 2.56 -31.43
C ILE A 205 17.67 2.99 -31.88
N PRO A 206 18.48 2.14 -32.55
CA PRO A 206 19.79 2.56 -33.05
C PRO A 206 19.73 3.65 -34.13
N GLN A 207 18.57 3.87 -34.74
CA GLN A 207 18.31 4.89 -35.77
C GLN A 207 17.82 6.21 -35.17
N GLY A 208 17.75 6.33 -33.84
CA GLY A 208 17.33 7.55 -33.14
C GLY A 208 15.83 7.65 -32.89
N TRP A 209 15.06 6.57 -33.02
CA TRP A 209 13.66 6.54 -32.59
C TRP A 209 13.53 6.78 -31.08
N ARG A 210 12.50 7.52 -30.66
CA ARG A 210 12.26 7.84 -29.25
C ARG A 210 10.79 7.70 -28.87
N VAL A 211 10.52 7.20 -27.66
CA VAL A 211 9.19 7.20 -27.02
C VAL A 211 9.06 8.39 -26.09
N LYS A 212 7.94 9.12 -26.15
CA LYS A 212 7.69 10.30 -25.32
C LYS A 212 6.87 9.97 -24.09
N SER A 213 7.36 10.37 -22.92
CA SER A 213 6.61 10.28 -21.66
C SER A 213 5.42 11.22 -21.68
N ARG A 214 4.20 10.67 -21.61
CA ARG A 214 2.99 11.49 -21.50
C ARG A 214 2.92 12.19 -20.15
N LYS A 215 2.47 13.45 -20.14
CA LYS A 215 2.06 14.19 -18.95
C LYS A 215 0.58 14.52 -19.07
N TYR A 216 -0.20 14.23 -18.03
CA TYR A 216 -1.63 14.52 -18.01
C TYR A 216 -1.85 16.02 -17.74
N ALA A 217 -2.14 16.78 -18.79
CA ALA A 217 -2.40 18.23 -18.69
C ALA A 217 -3.69 18.52 -17.90
N GLY A 218 -4.69 17.62 -17.96
CA GLY A 218 -5.97 17.76 -17.27
C GLY A 218 -5.92 17.58 -15.74
N PHE A 219 -4.75 17.43 -15.12
CA PHE A 219 -4.61 17.15 -13.67
C PHE A 219 -5.33 18.18 -12.80
N SER A 220 -5.14 19.46 -13.10
CA SER A 220 -5.71 20.59 -12.34
C SER A 220 -7.25 20.64 -12.43
N SER A 221 -7.84 20.06 -13.49
CA SER A 221 -9.29 20.05 -13.75
C SER A 221 -10.04 18.90 -13.07
N ASN A 222 -9.32 17.93 -12.49
CA ASN A 222 -9.90 16.90 -11.62
C ASN A 222 -10.96 15.97 -12.26
N GLN A 223 -10.94 15.80 -13.59
CA GLN A 223 -11.96 15.03 -14.31
C GLN A 223 -11.80 13.50 -14.19
N LEU A 224 -10.56 13.01 -14.10
CA LEU A 224 -10.22 11.59 -14.15
C LEU A 224 -9.65 11.13 -12.80
N ILE A 225 -10.52 11.03 -11.80
CA ILE A 225 -10.17 10.57 -10.46
C ILE A 225 -10.93 9.30 -10.08
N HIS A 226 -10.37 8.56 -9.13
CA HIS A 226 -11.02 7.40 -8.55
C HIS A 226 -11.97 7.80 -7.42
N GLN A 227 -13.28 7.67 -7.66
CA GLN A 227 -14.35 7.82 -6.67
C GLN A 227 -15.52 6.87 -6.99
N PRO A 228 -16.25 6.37 -5.97
CA PRO A 228 -15.89 6.42 -4.55
C PRO A 228 -14.63 5.58 -4.25
N GLN A 229 -13.85 5.93 -3.23
CA GLN A 229 -12.61 5.20 -2.96
C GLN A 229 -12.86 3.78 -2.47
N LEU A 230 -12.11 2.81 -3.01
CA LEU A 230 -12.11 1.42 -2.55
C LEU A 230 -11.81 1.32 -1.05
N LEU A 231 -12.72 0.70 -0.30
CA LEU A 231 -12.50 0.37 1.10
C LEU A 231 -12.05 -1.08 1.23
N PRO A 232 -10.79 -1.32 1.59
CA PRO A 232 -10.29 -2.68 1.76
C PRO A 232 -10.79 -3.31 3.06
N TRP A 233 -11.02 -4.62 3.05
CA TRP A 233 -11.26 -5.40 4.28
C TRP A 233 -10.01 -5.48 5.13
N GLN A 234 -8.91 -5.81 4.47
CA GLN A 234 -7.62 -5.95 5.12
C GLN A 234 -6.94 -4.59 5.23
N LEU A 235 -6.24 -4.37 6.34
CA LEU A 235 -5.48 -3.14 6.51
C LEU A 235 -4.44 -2.97 5.39
N ALA A 236 -4.67 -1.96 4.56
CA ALA A 236 -3.70 -1.47 3.60
C ALA A 236 -2.50 -0.80 4.31
N THR A 237 -1.33 -0.84 3.68
CA THR A 237 -0.11 -0.17 4.19
C THR A 237 -0.34 1.32 4.41
N HIS A 238 -1.12 1.95 3.53
CA HIS A 238 -1.68 3.29 3.72
C HIS A 238 -3.21 3.21 3.70
N ASN A 239 -3.81 3.10 4.89
CA ASN A 239 -5.24 2.92 5.07
C ASN A 239 -5.94 4.26 5.39
N ARG A 240 -6.08 5.12 4.39
CA ARG A 240 -6.68 6.46 4.51
C ARG A 240 -7.36 6.85 3.21
N CYS A 241 -8.34 7.75 3.29
CA CYS A 241 -8.88 8.42 2.11
C CYS A 241 -7.80 9.33 1.53
N VAL A 242 -7.44 9.19 0.26
CA VAL A 242 -6.36 9.98 -0.34
C VAL A 242 -6.88 11.02 -1.34
N ALA A 243 -6.40 12.24 -1.25
CA ALA A 243 -6.55 13.22 -2.31
C ALA A 243 -5.16 13.69 -2.76
N GLU A 244 -4.82 13.48 -4.03
CA GLU A 244 -3.61 14.04 -4.62
C GLU A 244 -3.79 15.55 -4.74
N ILE A 245 -2.99 16.36 -4.03
CA ILE A 245 -3.15 17.82 -4.00
C ILE A 245 -2.31 18.52 -5.07
N MET A 246 -1.21 17.88 -5.47
CA MET A 246 -0.33 18.32 -6.54
C MET A 246 0.49 17.14 -7.08
N ARG A 247 0.85 17.22 -8.36
CA ARG A 247 1.72 16.25 -9.03
C ARG A 247 2.99 16.96 -9.50
N GLY A 248 4.14 16.30 -9.35
CA GLY A 248 5.45 16.88 -9.63
C GLY A 248 6.11 17.56 -8.41
N CYS A 249 7.36 17.98 -8.59
CA CYS A 249 8.13 18.70 -7.57
C CYS A 249 9.09 19.70 -8.24
N SER A 250 9.10 20.95 -7.79
CA SER A 250 9.90 22.03 -8.38
C SER A 250 11.35 22.06 -7.89
N ARG A 251 11.62 21.48 -6.71
CA ARG A 251 12.89 21.60 -5.95
C ARG A 251 14.14 21.09 -6.68
N GLY A 252 14.01 20.08 -7.54
CA GLY A 252 15.10 19.64 -8.43
C GLY A 252 16.29 18.99 -7.74
N CYS A 253 16.05 18.15 -6.72
CA CYS A 253 17.12 17.36 -6.10
C CYS A 253 17.74 16.38 -7.12
N ARG A 254 19.06 16.42 -7.27
CA ARG A 254 19.81 15.79 -8.38
C ARG A 254 19.82 14.25 -8.41
N PHE A 255 19.36 13.62 -7.34
CA PHE A 255 19.22 12.17 -7.21
C PHE A 255 17.76 11.68 -7.38
N CYS A 256 16.78 12.58 -7.34
CA CYS A 256 15.38 12.19 -7.15
C CYS A 256 14.68 11.92 -8.48
N HIS A 257 14.59 10.64 -8.88
CA HIS A 257 13.89 10.21 -10.09
C HIS A 257 12.45 10.74 -10.18
N ALA A 258 11.66 10.59 -9.12
CA ALA A 258 10.29 11.10 -9.06
C ALA A 258 10.20 12.62 -9.32
N GLY A 259 11.20 13.36 -8.85
CA GLY A 259 11.31 14.81 -9.06
C GLY A 259 11.59 15.23 -10.50
N TYR A 260 12.03 14.32 -11.37
CA TYR A 260 12.20 14.54 -12.81
C TYR A 260 11.08 13.89 -13.62
N PHE A 261 10.66 12.68 -13.24
CA PHE A 261 9.60 11.92 -13.91
C PHE A 261 8.26 12.66 -13.92
N TYR A 262 7.85 13.28 -12.81
CA TYR A 262 6.51 13.90 -12.68
C TYR A 262 6.48 15.39 -13.04
N ARG A 263 7.57 15.99 -13.53
CA ARG A 263 7.59 17.40 -13.94
C ARG A 263 6.65 17.65 -15.15
N PRO A 264 6.10 18.88 -15.29
CA PRO A 264 6.15 20.01 -14.36
C PRO A 264 5.18 19.87 -13.17
N VAL A 265 5.28 20.79 -12.20
CA VAL A 265 4.37 20.83 -11.04
C VAL A 265 2.99 21.28 -11.49
N ARG A 266 1.96 20.53 -11.13
CA ARG A 266 0.55 20.88 -11.37
C ARG A 266 -0.23 20.75 -10.06
N GLU A 267 -0.88 21.83 -9.64
CA GLU A 267 -1.66 21.90 -8.40
C GLU A 267 -3.16 21.77 -8.65
N ARG A 268 -3.91 21.22 -7.67
CA ARG A 268 -5.37 21.12 -7.73
C ARG A 268 -6.05 22.15 -6.83
N PRO A 269 -7.22 22.72 -7.18
CA PRO A 269 -7.86 23.74 -6.36
C PRO A 269 -8.26 23.25 -4.96
N PRO A 270 -8.05 24.05 -3.90
CA PRO A 270 -8.32 23.62 -2.51
C PRO A 270 -9.80 23.32 -2.26
N GLY A 271 -10.72 24.10 -2.85
CA GLY A 271 -12.16 23.90 -2.66
C GLY A 271 -12.65 22.54 -3.16
N GLU A 272 -12.13 22.06 -4.28
CA GLU A 272 -12.48 20.74 -4.82
C GLU A 272 -11.91 19.60 -3.97
N ILE A 273 -10.67 19.74 -3.51
CA ILE A 273 -10.02 18.77 -2.61
C ILE A 273 -10.84 18.61 -1.34
N VAL A 274 -11.25 19.72 -0.71
CA VAL A 274 -12.06 19.72 0.51
C VAL A 274 -13.40 19.04 0.26
N ARG A 275 -14.10 19.42 -0.81
CA ARG A 275 -15.40 18.83 -1.18
C ARG A 275 -15.27 17.31 -1.36
N GLN A 276 -14.30 16.86 -2.16
CA GLN A 276 -14.03 15.44 -2.39
C GLN A 276 -13.78 14.68 -1.09
N LEU A 277 -12.87 15.17 -0.25
CA LEU A 277 -12.55 14.50 1.01
C LEU A 277 -13.77 14.44 1.94
N CYS A 278 -14.52 15.53 2.06
CA CYS A 278 -15.72 15.56 2.89
C CYS A 278 -16.81 14.60 2.39
N ASP A 279 -17.01 14.54 1.07
CA ASP A 279 -17.97 13.62 0.45
C ASP A 279 -17.56 12.16 0.69
N GLU A 280 -16.29 11.81 0.47
CA GLU A 280 -15.75 10.47 0.74
C GLU A 280 -15.83 10.08 2.22
N ILE A 281 -15.47 10.97 3.14
CA ILE A 281 -15.55 10.70 4.59
C ILE A 281 -17.01 10.48 5.00
N ARG A 282 -17.94 11.29 4.48
CA ARG A 282 -19.37 11.15 4.75
C ARG A 282 -19.92 9.83 4.19
N LEU A 283 -19.54 9.47 2.97
CA LEU A 283 -20.01 8.27 2.28
C LEU A 283 -19.41 6.99 2.86
N SER A 284 -18.11 6.99 3.19
CA SER A 284 -17.31 5.79 3.45
C SER A 284 -16.80 5.66 4.89
N GLY A 285 -17.01 6.67 5.73
CA GLY A 285 -16.66 6.62 7.17
C GLY A 285 -15.16 6.63 7.46
N TRP A 286 -14.36 7.24 6.58
CA TRP A 286 -12.92 7.32 6.77
C TRP A 286 -12.53 8.06 8.04
N ASP A 287 -11.67 7.42 8.83
CA ASP A 287 -11.07 7.97 10.05
C ASP A 287 -9.79 8.78 9.75
N GLU A 288 -9.17 8.61 8.58
CA GLU A 288 -8.02 9.38 8.13
C GLU A 288 -8.21 9.93 6.71
N ALA A 289 -7.85 11.20 6.50
CA ALA A 289 -7.73 11.85 5.20
C ALA A 289 -6.27 12.23 4.90
N GLY A 290 -5.68 11.67 3.85
CA GLY A 290 -4.30 11.92 3.43
C GLY A 290 -4.20 12.88 2.24
N LEU A 291 -3.37 13.90 2.37
CA LEU A 291 -3.02 14.81 1.28
C LEU A 291 -1.77 14.29 0.55
N LEU A 292 -1.95 13.69 -0.63
CA LEU A 292 -0.86 13.04 -1.36
C LEU A 292 -0.14 14.03 -2.28
N SER A 293 1.19 14.08 -2.19
CA SER A 293 2.08 14.78 -3.12
C SER A 293 3.53 14.38 -2.88
N LEU A 294 4.45 14.83 -3.74
CA LEU A 294 5.90 14.68 -3.50
C LEU A 294 6.43 15.64 -2.43
N SER A 295 5.75 16.77 -2.17
CA SER A 295 6.16 17.78 -1.18
C SER A 295 4.96 18.61 -0.71
N SER A 296 4.20 18.13 0.27
CA SER A 296 2.90 18.74 0.61
C SER A 296 3.03 20.16 1.15
N SER A 297 4.19 20.50 1.70
CA SER A 297 4.50 21.85 2.19
C SER A 297 4.76 22.87 1.07
N ASP A 298 4.99 22.40 -0.15
CA ASP A 298 5.25 23.25 -1.32
C ASP A 298 3.96 23.66 -2.07
N TYR A 299 2.81 23.12 -1.69
CA TYR A 299 1.53 23.42 -2.32
C TYR A 299 1.08 24.87 -2.05
N GLY A 300 0.84 25.65 -3.10
CA GLY A 300 0.62 27.10 -3.04
C GLY A 300 -0.54 27.53 -2.14
N CYS A 301 -1.59 26.71 -2.05
CA CYS A 301 -2.79 26.97 -1.25
C CYS A 301 -2.86 26.14 0.05
N LEU A 302 -1.74 25.70 0.62
CA LEU A 302 -1.74 24.81 1.78
C LEU A 302 -2.50 25.37 2.99
N LYS A 303 -2.26 26.63 3.34
CA LYS A 303 -2.96 27.27 4.48
C LYS A 303 -4.46 27.33 4.27
N GLU A 304 -4.89 27.72 3.07
CA GLU A 304 -6.30 27.77 2.69
C GLU A 304 -6.94 26.38 2.81
N LEU A 305 -6.27 25.36 2.26
CA LEU A 305 -6.73 23.98 2.31
C LEU A 305 -6.87 23.48 3.75
N LEU A 306 -5.86 23.69 4.60
CA LEU A 306 -5.90 23.24 6.01
C LEU A 306 -6.98 23.96 6.81
N ASN A 307 -7.17 25.26 6.61
CA ASN A 307 -8.25 26.04 7.26
C ASN A 307 -9.64 25.54 6.83
N ASN A 308 -9.82 25.29 5.53
CA ASN A 308 -11.08 24.79 5.00
C ASN A 308 -11.40 23.37 5.51
N LEU A 309 -10.38 22.50 5.60
CA LEU A 309 -10.54 21.16 6.19
C LEU A 309 -10.88 21.23 7.68
N LEU A 310 -10.19 22.07 8.45
CA LEU A 310 -10.48 22.26 9.87
C LEU A 310 -11.91 22.75 10.11
N SER A 311 -12.43 23.58 9.21
CA SER A 311 -13.80 24.12 9.28
C SER A 311 -14.87 23.14 8.80
N SER A 312 -14.50 22.16 7.96
CA SER A 312 -15.44 21.25 7.28
C SER A 312 -15.44 19.83 7.84
N LEU A 313 -14.40 19.41 8.56
CA LEU A 313 -14.27 18.06 9.11
C LEU A 313 -14.54 18.03 10.61
N ASP A 314 -15.23 16.97 11.06
CA ASP A 314 -15.29 16.65 12.48
C ASP A 314 -13.97 16.00 12.90
N THR A 315 -13.03 16.81 13.39
CA THR A 315 -11.70 16.34 13.81
C THR A 315 -11.73 15.44 15.05
N ASN A 316 -12.89 15.24 15.69
CA ASN A 316 -13.08 14.20 16.70
C ASN A 316 -13.33 12.81 16.10
N LYS A 317 -13.58 12.73 14.79
CA LYS A 317 -13.79 11.47 14.07
C LYS A 317 -12.71 11.21 13.03
N THR A 318 -12.22 12.26 12.38
CA THR A 318 -11.34 12.14 11.22
C THR A 318 -10.10 13.02 11.37
N HIS A 319 -8.92 12.41 11.26
CA HIS A 319 -7.63 13.10 11.29
C HIS A 319 -7.11 13.36 9.87
N VAL A 320 -6.35 14.45 9.70
CA VAL A 320 -5.73 14.79 8.40
C VAL A 320 -4.24 14.50 8.46
N SER A 321 -3.75 13.69 7.53
CA SER A 321 -2.33 13.39 7.39
C SER A 321 -1.70 14.10 6.19
N LEU A 322 -0.54 14.69 6.43
CA LEU A 322 0.29 15.35 5.43
C LEU A 322 1.61 14.57 5.30
N PRO A 323 1.68 13.54 4.44
CA PRO A 323 2.96 12.93 4.09
C PRO A 323 3.92 13.96 3.48
N SER A 324 5.22 13.68 3.58
CA SER A 324 6.27 14.42 2.86
C SER A 324 6.31 15.94 3.13
N LEU A 325 6.46 16.32 4.40
CA LEU A 325 6.68 17.72 4.77
C LEU A 325 8.15 18.09 4.71
N ARG A 326 8.44 19.22 4.06
CA ARG A 326 9.72 19.90 4.18
C ARG A 326 9.65 20.90 5.33
N VAL A 327 10.66 20.86 6.20
CA VAL A 327 10.71 21.68 7.41
C VAL A 327 10.85 23.17 7.12
N ASP A 328 11.64 23.51 6.10
CA ASP A 328 11.92 24.88 5.65
C ASP A 328 10.70 25.63 5.12
N SER A 329 9.60 24.92 4.84
CA SER A 329 8.35 25.51 4.31
C SER A 329 7.22 25.55 5.35
N LEU A 330 7.52 25.27 6.63
CA LEU A 330 6.53 25.30 7.71
C LEU A 330 6.67 26.59 8.52
N ASP A 331 5.55 27.29 8.69
CA ASP A 331 5.44 28.41 9.63
C ASP A 331 4.54 28.05 10.83
N ASP A 332 4.49 28.93 11.82
CA ASP A 332 3.76 28.73 13.08
C ASP A 332 2.26 28.49 12.86
N GLU A 333 1.68 29.09 11.83
CA GLU A 333 0.26 28.95 11.49
C GLU A 333 -0.06 27.55 10.94
N ILE A 334 0.72 27.09 9.95
CA ILE A 334 0.58 25.73 9.38
C ILE A 334 0.74 24.69 10.50
N VAL A 335 1.70 24.93 11.37
CA VAL A 335 1.99 24.09 12.53
C VAL A 335 0.81 24.00 13.50
N ASP A 336 0.20 25.13 13.87
CA ASP A 336 -0.98 25.13 14.74
C ASP A 336 -2.19 24.44 14.07
N LEU A 337 -2.39 24.65 12.77
CA LEU A 337 -3.44 23.98 11.99
C LEU A 337 -3.24 22.46 11.99
N MET A 338 -2.02 21.99 11.74
CA MET A 338 -1.70 20.56 11.76
C MET A 338 -1.95 19.92 13.13
N ARG A 339 -1.66 20.64 14.23
CA ARG A 339 -1.94 20.19 15.59
C ARG A 339 -3.45 20.03 15.80
N LYS A 340 -4.25 21.00 15.37
CA LYS A 340 -5.72 20.96 15.46
C LYS A 340 -6.35 19.85 14.61
N LEU A 341 -5.68 19.46 13.53
CA LEU A 341 -6.09 18.38 12.61
C LEU A 341 -5.61 16.97 13.04
N GLY A 342 -4.95 16.84 14.19
CA GLY A 342 -4.71 15.55 14.86
C GLY A 342 -3.41 14.81 14.50
N ARG A 343 -2.38 15.50 13.98
CA ARG A 343 -1.13 14.82 13.57
C ARG A 343 -0.22 14.42 14.74
N GLU A 344 0.33 13.22 14.66
CA GLU A 344 1.43 12.73 15.51
C GLU A 344 2.80 12.71 14.77
N GLY A 345 3.74 13.55 15.23
CA GLY A 345 5.17 13.44 14.92
C GLY A 345 5.68 14.09 13.62
N LEU A 346 7.00 14.31 13.59
CA LEU A 346 7.73 14.91 12.46
C LEU A 346 8.62 13.90 11.75
N THR A 347 8.62 13.98 10.42
CA THR A 347 9.60 13.33 9.56
C THR A 347 10.39 14.41 8.86
N ILE A 348 11.71 14.36 8.97
CA ILE A 348 12.64 15.26 8.29
C ILE A 348 13.53 14.40 7.41
N ALA A 349 13.77 14.82 6.18
CA ALA A 349 14.72 14.18 5.28
C ALA A 349 15.86 15.17 4.96
N PRO A 350 16.91 15.24 5.82
CA PRO A 350 18.11 16.01 5.51
C PRO A 350 18.84 15.48 4.28
N GLU A 351 18.76 14.17 4.02
CA GLU A 351 19.46 13.40 2.97
C GLU A 351 20.98 13.37 3.08
N ALA A 352 21.61 14.46 3.52
CA ALA A 352 23.04 14.55 3.73
C ALA A 352 23.38 15.19 5.08
N GLY A 353 24.50 14.77 5.67
CA GLY A 353 24.98 15.25 6.98
C GLY A 353 25.45 16.70 6.96
N SER A 354 26.29 17.06 6.00
CA SER A 354 26.83 18.41 5.86
C SER A 354 25.96 19.29 4.95
N GLU A 355 26.04 20.61 5.15
CA GLU A 355 25.37 21.57 4.27
C GLU A 355 26.01 21.62 2.88
N ARG A 356 27.33 21.39 2.81
CA ARG A 356 28.08 21.26 1.56
C ARG A 356 27.49 20.17 0.67
N LEU A 357 27.33 18.96 1.20
CA LEU A 357 26.78 17.83 0.44
C LEU A 357 25.29 18.05 0.13
N ARG A 358 24.54 18.75 0.99
CA ARG A 358 23.16 19.20 0.67
C ARG A 358 23.14 20.13 -0.56
N ARG A 359 24.10 21.03 -0.75
CA ARG A 359 24.24 21.83 -1.99
C ARG A 359 24.58 20.97 -3.20
N VAL A 360 25.52 20.03 -3.05
CA VAL A 360 25.91 19.09 -4.13
C VAL A 360 24.70 18.33 -4.68
N ILE A 361 23.81 17.85 -3.80
CA ILE A 361 22.60 17.12 -4.23
C ILE A 361 21.41 18.04 -4.60
N ASN A 362 21.61 19.36 -4.56
CA ASN A 362 20.58 20.39 -4.73
C ASN A 362 19.39 20.24 -3.77
N LYS A 363 19.70 20.03 -2.48
CA LYS A 363 18.76 20.07 -1.37
C LYS A 363 19.00 21.38 -0.60
N ASN A 364 18.32 22.44 -1.01
CA ASN A 364 18.44 23.77 -0.38
C ASN A 364 17.78 23.78 1.00
N LEU A 365 18.41 23.15 1.99
CA LEU A 365 17.97 23.06 3.38
C LEU A 365 19.19 23.25 4.28
N SER A 366 19.25 24.38 4.99
CA SER A 366 20.38 24.69 5.88
C SER A 366 20.30 23.89 7.18
N GLU A 367 21.44 23.78 7.88
CA GLU A 367 21.43 23.15 9.21
C GLU A 367 20.49 23.90 10.18
N GLU A 368 20.51 25.23 10.13
CA GLU A 368 19.69 26.10 10.98
C GLU A 368 18.20 25.84 10.78
N GLN A 369 17.75 25.67 9.53
CA GLN A 369 16.36 25.33 9.21
C GLN A 369 15.98 23.94 9.77
N ILE A 370 16.88 22.96 9.70
CA ILE A 370 16.63 21.62 10.27
C ILE A 370 16.44 21.73 11.78
N LEU A 371 17.34 22.43 12.47
CA LEU A 371 17.27 22.60 13.92
C LEU A 371 16.03 23.40 14.34
N ALA A 372 15.68 24.44 13.59
CA ALA A 372 14.46 25.22 13.81
C ALA A 372 13.20 24.34 13.72
N GLY A 373 13.08 23.48 12.71
CA GLY A 373 11.92 22.58 12.62
C GLY A 373 11.85 21.54 13.72
N VAL A 374 12.99 21.05 14.21
CA VAL A 374 13.01 20.18 15.40
C VAL A 374 12.57 20.96 16.63
N GLN A 375 12.99 22.22 16.78
CA GLN A 375 12.55 23.07 17.88
C GLN A 375 11.03 23.26 17.84
N THR A 376 10.48 23.63 16.68
CA THR A 376 9.03 23.75 16.47
C THR A 376 8.30 22.44 16.82
N ALA A 377 8.83 21.29 16.40
CA ALA A 377 8.27 19.98 16.78
C ALA A 377 8.25 19.74 18.30
N LEU A 378 9.31 20.14 19.01
CA LEU A 378 9.39 20.02 20.47
C LEU A 378 8.39 20.94 21.17
N ASP A 379 8.21 22.17 20.68
CA ASP A 379 7.27 23.14 21.24
C ASP A 379 5.81 22.68 21.08
N LEU A 380 5.53 21.87 20.07
CA LEU A 380 4.24 21.19 19.87
C LEU A 380 4.05 19.95 20.76
N GLY A 381 5.07 19.56 21.53
CA GLY A 381 5.04 18.38 22.40
C GLY A 381 5.30 17.06 21.67
N TRP A 382 5.81 17.06 20.43
CA TRP A 382 6.17 15.83 19.75
C TRP A 382 7.41 15.19 20.40
N GLN A 383 7.31 13.89 20.68
CA GLN A 383 8.35 13.13 21.39
C GLN A 383 9.21 12.27 20.47
N LYS A 384 8.94 12.30 19.16
CA LYS A 384 9.60 11.43 18.18
C LYS A 384 9.86 12.16 16.86
N VAL A 385 11.08 12.01 16.36
CA VAL A 385 11.52 12.50 15.05
C VAL A 385 12.08 11.35 14.23
N LYS A 386 11.73 11.29 12.95
CA LYS A 386 12.35 10.38 11.97
C LYS A 386 13.28 11.18 11.06
N LEU A 387 14.50 10.70 10.87
CA LEU A 387 15.53 11.27 10.00
C LEU A 387 15.90 10.28 8.91
N TYR A 388 16.03 10.76 7.67
CA TYR A 388 16.48 9.98 6.53
C TYR A 388 17.76 10.59 5.95
N PHE A 389 18.79 9.76 5.82
CA PHE A 389 20.05 10.12 5.18
C PHE A 389 20.39 9.12 4.08
N MET A 390 21.10 9.59 3.08
CA MET A 390 21.71 8.79 2.04
C MET A 390 23.20 8.63 2.35
N VAL A 391 23.78 7.51 1.92
CA VAL A 391 25.21 7.21 2.05
C VAL A 391 25.75 6.79 0.69
N GLY A 392 26.94 7.26 0.32
CA GLY A 392 27.55 7.03 -0.99
C GLY A 392 27.11 8.03 -2.06
N LEU A 393 26.65 9.22 -1.66
CA LEU A 393 26.30 10.28 -2.60
C LEU A 393 27.53 10.75 -3.42
N PRO A 394 27.32 11.26 -4.65
CA PRO A 394 28.41 11.85 -5.43
C PRO A 394 29.13 12.96 -4.66
N HIS A 395 30.47 12.95 -4.71
CA HIS A 395 31.34 13.86 -3.98
C HIS A 395 31.21 13.82 -2.43
N GLU A 396 30.67 12.75 -1.85
CA GLU A 396 30.62 12.54 -0.39
C GLU A 396 32.01 12.24 0.19
N THR A 397 32.41 13.02 1.20
CA THR A 397 33.66 12.88 1.94
C THR A 397 33.42 12.26 3.32
N GLU A 398 34.49 11.87 4.00
CA GLU A 398 34.39 11.36 5.38
C GLU A 398 33.88 12.43 6.37
N GLU A 399 34.14 13.71 6.11
CA GLU A 399 33.60 14.83 6.90
C GLU A 399 32.08 14.92 6.80
N ASP A 400 31.48 14.56 5.67
CA ASP A 400 30.03 14.53 5.54
C ASP A 400 29.39 13.41 6.36
N ILE A 401 30.07 12.27 6.47
CA ILE A 401 29.66 11.14 7.32
C ILE A 401 29.73 11.53 8.79
N GLU A 402 30.80 12.21 9.21
CA GLU A 402 30.86 12.80 10.56
C GLU A 402 29.76 13.87 10.74
N GLY A 403 29.46 14.64 9.70
CA GLY A 403 28.35 15.60 9.69
C GLY A 403 26.99 14.98 10.00
N ILE A 404 26.74 13.72 9.60
CA ILE A 404 25.52 12.98 10.00
C ILE A 404 25.50 12.79 11.52
N ILE A 405 26.62 12.35 12.09
CA ILE A 405 26.77 12.09 13.53
C ILE A 405 26.60 13.40 14.31
N ASP A 406 27.24 14.47 13.87
CA ASP A 406 27.16 15.79 14.50
C ASP A 406 25.75 16.36 14.47
N LEU A 407 25.05 16.27 13.33
CA LEU A 407 23.68 16.74 13.21
C LEU A 407 22.73 15.96 14.14
N ILE A 408 22.85 14.63 14.21
CA ILE A 408 22.06 13.82 15.15
C ILE A 408 22.35 14.22 16.60
N ASN A 409 23.61 14.48 16.96
CA ASN A 409 23.98 14.94 18.30
C ASN A 409 23.37 16.30 18.63
N LYS A 410 23.40 17.26 17.70
CA LYS A 410 22.77 18.59 17.86
C LYS A 410 21.26 18.44 18.10
N ILE A 411 20.57 17.64 17.29
CA ILE A 411 19.14 17.33 17.44
C ILE A 411 18.84 16.67 18.79
N ASN A 412 19.65 15.69 19.20
CA ASN A 412 19.48 14.99 20.47
C ASN A 412 19.68 15.91 21.69
N ASN A 413 20.64 16.84 21.60
CA ASN A 413 20.87 17.83 22.64
C ASN A 413 19.73 18.84 22.72
N LEU A 414 19.19 19.29 21.58
CA LEU A 414 18.01 20.15 21.51
C LEU A 414 16.81 19.50 22.21
N GLY A 415 16.58 18.21 21.94
CA GLY A 415 15.57 17.39 22.61
C GLY A 415 15.89 17.00 24.06
N LYS A 416 16.91 17.61 24.69
CA LYS A 416 17.39 17.32 26.06
C LYS A 416 17.62 15.83 26.32
N ARG A 417 18.02 15.08 25.29
CA ARG A 417 18.23 13.62 25.29
C ARG A 417 17.00 12.79 25.68
N ARG A 418 15.80 13.36 25.53
CA ARG A 418 14.51 12.68 25.77
C ARG A 418 13.74 12.41 24.48
N LEU A 419 14.04 13.17 23.44
CA LEU A 419 13.49 13.00 22.09
C LEU A 419 13.88 11.63 21.52
N GLN A 420 12.90 10.86 21.05
CA GLN A 420 13.15 9.60 20.35
C GLN A 420 13.54 9.91 18.90
N ILE A 421 14.75 9.54 18.50
CA ILE A 421 15.27 9.79 17.14
C ILE A 421 15.40 8.45 16.42
N ASN A 422 14.66 8.30 15.33
CA ASN A 422 14.80 7.15 14.45
C ASN A 422 15.50 7.60 13.17
N VAL A 423 16.67 7.04 12.89
CA VAL A 423 17.47 7.34 11.71
C VAL A 423 17.44 6.15 10.76
N THR A 424 17.22 6.43 9.48
CA THR A 424 17.35 5.47 8.38
C THR A 424 18.43 5.94 7.43
N LEU A 425 19.43 5.07 7.18
CA LEU A 425 20.50 5.30 6.21
C LEU A 425 20.22 4.45 4.96
N SER A 426 20.19 5.09 3.79
CA SER A 426 19.94 4.39 2.52
C SER A 426 21.14 4.54 1.58
N PRO A 427 21.66 3.47 0.98
CA PRO A 427 22.66 3.60 -0.07
C PRO A 427 22.15 4.46 -1.23
N PHE A 428 23.01 5.31 -1.79
CA PHE A 428 22.69 6.05 -3.00
C PHE A 428 22.61 5.10 -4.20
N VAL A 429 21.48 5.14 -4.90
CA VAL A 429 21.23 4.41 -6.14
C VAL A 429 21.11 5.43 -7.29
N PRO A 430 22.02 5.44 -8.27
CA PRO A 430 21.90 6.30 -9.44
C PRO A 430 20.72 5.83 -10.31
N LYS A 431 19.84 6.78 -10.65
CA LYS A 431 18.62 6.53 -11.43
C LYS A 431 18.66 7.22 -12.81
N PRO A 432 18.08 6.60 -13.85
CA PRO A 432 17.85 7.23 -15.15
C PRO A 432 17.22 8.62 -15.04
N PHE A 433 17.53 9.52 -15.98
CA PHE A 433 16.93 10.85 -16.07
C PHE A 433 17.10 11.71 -14.82
N THR A 434 18.12 11.43 -14.03
CA THR A 434 18.57 12.31 -12.95
C THR A 434 19.94 12.89 -13.33
N PRO A 435 20.33 14.08 -12.85
CA PRO A 435 21.68 14.58 -13.04
C PRO A 435 22.76 13.60 -12.54
N PHE A 436 22.43 12.74 -11.56
CA PHE A 436 23.33 11.70 -11.06
C PHE A 436 23.23 10.35 -11.79
N GLN A 437 22.57 10.27 -12.96
CA GLN A 437 22.50 9.04 -13.76
C GLN A 437 23.88 8.51 -14.18
N TRP A 438 24.90 9.39 -14.23
CA TRP A 438 26.27 9.07 -14.57
C TRP A 438 27.12 8.63 -13.37
N ALA A 439 26.68 8.90 -12.15
CA ALA A 439 27.47 8.61 -10.95
C ALA A 439 27.68 7.11 -10.76
N ALA A 440 28.82 6.74 -10.16
CA ALA A 440 29.01 5.41 -9.61
C ALA A 440 28.12 5.19 -8.38
N MET A 441 27.71 3.94 -8.18
CA MET A 441 27.31 3.48 -6.85
C MET A 441 28.57 3.06 -6.10
N LEU A 442 28.71 3.49 -4.84
CA LEU A 442 29.88 3.17 -4.03
C LEU A 442 29.96 1.64 -3.77
N PRO A 443 31.17 1.05 -3.68
CA PRO A 443 31.32 -0.37 -3.34
C PRO A 443 30.61 -0.77 -2.04
N ALA A 444 30.09 -2.00 -2.00
CA ALA A 444 29.24 -2.51 -0.93
C ALA A 444 29.93 -2.51 0.44
N ASP A 445 31.21 -2.87 0.48
CA ASP A 445 32.03 -2.88 1.69
C ASP A 445 32.20 -1.47 2.26
N MET A 446 32.44 -0.47 1.41
CA MET A 446 32.56 0.93 1.82
C MET A 446 31.22 1.49 2.33
N LEU A 447 30.10 1.20 1.64
CA LEU A 447 28.76 1.56 2.09
C LEU A 447 28.46 0.98 3.48
N LEU A 448 28.79 -0.29 3.69
CA LEU A 448 28.61 -0.97 4.97
C LEU A 448 29.46 -0.33 6.06
N GLN A 449 30.74 -0.06 5.78
CA GLN A 449 31.65 0.59 6.72
C GLN A 449 31.10 1.96 7.17
N ARG A 450 30.63 2.79 6.24
CA ARG A 450 30.01 4.09 6.55
C ARG A 450 28.74 3.96 7.38
N CYS A 451 27.84 3.04 7.03
CA CYS A 451 26.62 2.79 7.80
C CYS A 451 26.93 2.29 9.22
N VAL A 452 27.90 1.39 9.36
CA VAL A 452 28.35 0.85 10.64
C VAL A 452 28.99 1.94 11.49
N LYS A 453 29.80 2.82 10.91
CA LYS A 453 30.41 3.96 11.61
C LYS A 453 29.34 4.84 12.28
N VAL A 454 28.33 5.28 11.53
CA VAL A 454 27.22 6.07 12.08
C VAL A 454 26.45 5.29 13.14
N LYS A 455 26.16 3.99 12.90
CA LYS A 455 25.46 3.14 13.89
C LYS A 455 26.24 2.97 15.20
N GLN A 456 27.56 2.80 15.12
CA GLN A 456 28.44 2.60 16.28
C GLN A 456 28.54 3.86 17.15
N ALA A 457 28.54 5.05 16.54
CA ALA A 457 28.57 6.33 17.25
C ALA A 457 27.42 6.46 18.28
N PHE A 458 26.28 5.80 18.05
CA PHE A 458 25.09 5.88 18.89
C PHE A 458 24.71 4.56 19.56
N TYR A 459 25.57 3.55 19.56
CA TYR A 459 25.26 2.22 20.13
C TYR A 459 24.81 2.27 21.60
N ARG A 460 25.33 3.22 22.39
CA ARG A 460 24.97 3.42 23.81
C ARG A 460 23.76 4.35 24.02
N ALA A 461 23.29 5.04 22.99
CA ALA A 461 22.22 6.03 23.10
C ALA A 461 20.84 5.37 23.01
N ARG A 462 20.16 5.18 24.14
CA ARG A 462 18.84 4.52 24.19
C ARG A 462 17.72 5.26 23.45
N SER A 463 17.84 6.58 23.31
CA SER A 463 16.87 7.43 22.61
C SER A 463 17.07 7.46 21.09
N ILE A 464 18.16 6.89 20.56
CA ILE A 464 18.52 6.95 19.14
C ILE A 464 18.53 5.54 18.57
N LYS A 465 17.76 5.33 17.50
CA LYS A 465 17.69 4.04 16.79
C LYS A 465 18.13 4.25 15.36
N ILE A 466 19.20 3.58 14.95
CA ILE A 466 19.75 3.65 13.60
C ILE A 466 19.47 2.33 12.88
N LYS A 467 18.87 2.45 11.70
CA LYS A 467 18.70 1.37 10.73
C LYS A 467 19.35 1.78 9.42
N TYR A 468 19.79 0.81 8.64
CA TYR A 468 20.22 1.02 7.27
C TYR A 468 19.54 0.00 6.37
N HIS A 469 19.36 0.33 5.09
CA HIS A 469 18.81 -0.58 4.08
C HIS A 469 19.83 -1.67 3.72
N ASP A 470 19.32 -2.82 3.29
CA ASP A 470 20.17 -3.90 2.78
C ASP A 470 20.89 -3.44 1.50
N ILE A 471 22.22 -3.55 1.51
CA ILE A 471 23.08 -2.99 0.46
C ILE A 471 22.89 -3.78 -0.84
N GLU A 472 22.72 -5.10 -0.72
CA GLU A 472 22.48 -6.01 -1.83
C GLU A 472 21.18 -5.68 -2.57
N ASN A 473 20.12 -5.26 -1.88
CA ASN A 473 18.91 -4.75 -2.53
C ASN A 473 19.21 -3.49 -3.35
N SER A 474 19.98 -2.55 -2.79
CA SER A 474 20.37 -1.33 -3.50
C SER A 474 21.24 -1.62 -4.73
N ILE A 475 22.06 -2.68 -4.69
CA ILE A 475 22.83 -3.15 -5.86
C ILE A 475 21.88 -3.60 -6.97
N LEU A 476 20.87 -4.42 -6.66
CA LEU A 476 19.90 -4.86 -7.65
C LEU A 476 19.11 -3.70 -8.22
N GLU A 477 18.67 -2.76 -7.39
CA GLU A 477 18.03 -1.53 -7.86
C GLU A 477 18.94 -0.78 -8.84
N ALA A 478 20.23 -0.60 -8.52
CA ALA A 478 21.17 0.10 -9.40
C ALA A 478 21.42 -0.65 -10.72
N VAL A 479 21.53 -1.98 -10.67
CA VAL A 479 21.71 -2.85 -11.85
C VAL A 479 20.51 -2.71 -12.77
N PHE A 480 19.29 -2.91 -12.27
CA PHE A 480 18.08 -2.87 -13.09
C PHE A 480 17.69 -1.46 -13.51
N SER A 481 17.89 -0.45 -12.66
CA SER A 481 17.65 0.94 -13.05
C SER A 481 18.53 1.32 -14.24
N ARG A 482 19.78 0.84 -14.29
CA ARG A 482 20.75 1.19 -15.33
C ARG A 482 21.03 0.07 -16.34
N GLY A 483 20.19 -0.96 -16.34
CA GLY A 483 20.36 -2.18 -17.11
C GLY A 483 20.09 -1.98 -18.59
N ASP A 484 20.67 -2.86 -19.41
CA ASP A 484 20.39 -3.02 -20.83
C ASP A 484 19.59 -4.32 -21.08
N GLN A 485 19.39 -4.70 -22.34
CA GLN A 485 18.61 -5.90 -22.71
C GLN A 485 19.17 -7.18 -22.06
N ARG A 486 20.49 -7.25 -21.78
CA ARG A 486 21.11 -8.44 -21.17
C ARG A 486 20.56 -8.72 -19.77
N CYS A 487 20.07 -7.69 -19.07
CA CYS A 487 19.46 -7.84 -17.76
C CYS A 487 18.16 -8.66 -17.78
N ALA A 488 17.49 -8.80 -18.93
CA ALA A 488 16.31 -9.65 -19.05
C ALA A 488 16.64 -11.12 -18.78
N GLU A 489 17.76 -11.62 -19.33
CA GLU A 489 18.22 -12.99 -19.09
C GLU A 489 18.61 -13.21 -17.61
N LEU A 490 19.34 -12.24 -17.01
CA LEU A 490 19.67 -12.26 -15.58
C LEU A 490 18.41 -12.39 -14.71
N LEU A 491 17.40 -11.56 -14.98
CA LEU A 491 16.13 -11.56 -14.25
C LEU A 491 15.41 -12.91 -14.37
N LYS A 492 15.30 -13.43 -15.60
CA LYS A 492 14.65 -14.73 -15.87
C LYS A 492 15.34 -15.86 -15.10
N LEU A 493 16.68 -15.93 -15.15
CA LEU A 493 17.45 -16.97 -14.46
C LEU A 493 17.35 -16.85 -12.94
N ALA A 494 17.41 -15.64 -12.38
CA ALA A 494 17.27 -15.44 -10.94
C ALA A 494 15.88 -15.88 -10.44
N TRP A 495 14.82 -15.52 -11.16
CA TRP A 495 13.46 -15.96 -10.88
C TRP A 495 13.33 -17.50 -10.96
N GLN A 496 13.88 -18.14 -12.00
CA GLN A 496 13.89 -19.60 -12.15
C GLN A 496 14.63 -20.33 -11.01
N LYS A 497 15.64 -19.68 -10.40
CA LYS A 497 16.36 -20.20 -9.23
C LYS A 497 15.60 -20.01 -7.92
N GLY A 498 14.52 -19.24 -7.91
CA GLY A 498 13.65 -19.02 -6.75
C GLY A 498 13.69 -17.60 -6.18
N ALA A 499 14.32 -16.62 -6.85
CA ALA A 499 14.21 -15.22 -6.44
C ALA A 499 12.76 -14.74 -6.62
N LEU A 500 12.16 -14.28 -5.52
CA LEU A 500 10.78 -13.79 -5.48
C LEU A 500 10.61 -12.91 -4.24
N PHE A 501 9.84 -11.83 -4.36
CA PHE A 501 9.63 -10.84 -3.30
C PHE A 501 10.95 -10.23 -2.79
N ASP A 502 11.85 -9.81 -3.68
CA ASP A 502 13.17 -9.25 -3.32
C ASP A 502 13.09 -7.97 -2.45
N GLY A 503 11.97 -7.25 -2.49
CA GLY A 503 11.68 -6.13 -1.58
C GLY A 503 11.38 -6.53 -0.13
N TRP A 504 11.17 -7.82 0.15
CA TRP A 504 10.83 -8.33 1.47
C TRP A 504 12.03 -9.07 2.07
N HIS A 505 12.56 -8.56 3.19
CA HIS A 505 13.76 -9.10 3.84
C HIS A 505 13.64 -10.59 4.19
N GLU A 506 12.43 -11.08 4.53
CA GLU A 506 12.20 -12.51 4.80
C GLU A 506 12.29 -13.43 3.57
N CYS A 507 12.24 -12.87 2.37
CA CYS A 507 12.28 -13.61 1.10
C CYS A 507 13.57 -13.36 0.31
N PHE A 508 14.21 -12.21 0.52
CA PHE A 508 15.38 -11.80 -0.24
C PHE A 508 16.56 -12.75 -0.06
N ASN A 509 17.10 -13.24 -1.18
CA ASN A 509 18.31 -14.06 -1.20
C ASN A 509 19.20 -13.70 -2.39
N PHE A 510 20.29 -12.96 -2.10
CA PHE A 510 21.24 -12.52 -3.11
C PHE A 510 22.05 -13.65 -3.77
N SER A 511 22.04 -14.89 -3.25
CA SER A 511 22.73 -16.00 -3.90
C SER A 511 22.14 -16.33 -5.28
N PHE A 512 20.81 -16.31 -5.41
CA PHE A 512 20.12 -16.56 -6.69
C PHE A 512 20.58 -15.60 -7.79
N TRP A 513 20.75 -14.32 -7.43
CA TRP A 513 21.22 -13.27 -8.32
C TRP A 513 22.68 -13.46 -8.74
N ARG A 514 23.57 -13.82 -7.80
CA ARG A 514 24.99 -14.07 -8.11
C ARG A 514 25.17 -15.30 -9.00
N GLU A 515 24.42 -16.37 -8.72
CA GLU A 515 24.44 -17.59 -9.53
C GLU A 515 23.89 -17.32 -10.93
N ALA A 516 22.78 -16.60 -11.05
CA ALA A 516 22.22 -16.20 -12.34
C ALA A 516 23.20 -15.33 -13.14
N ALA A 517 23.84 -14.35 -12.49
CA ALA A 517 24.85 -13.48 -13.11
C ALA A 517 26.06 -14.29 -13.61
N ALA A 518 26.53 -15.27 -12.84
CA ALA A 518 27.62 -16.15 -13.26
C ALA A 518 27.23 -17.02 -14.46
N GLU A 519 25.98 -17.52 -14.50
CA GLU A 519 25.47 -18.39 -15.57
C GLU A 519 25.33 -17.66 -16.91
N CYS A 520 24.80 -16.43 -16.92
CA CYS A 520 24.69 -15.61 -18.13
C CYS A 520 25.95 -14.75 -18.43
N GLY A 521 27.04 -14.93 -17.66
CA GLY A 521 28.30 -14.21 -17.87
C GLY A 521 28.18 -12.69 -17.71
N LEU A 522 27.34 -12.23 -16.78
CA LEU A 522 27.14 -10.82 -16.46
C LEU A 522 27.93 -10.42 -15.20
N ASP A 523 28.80 -9.42 -15.31
CA ASP A 523 29.39 -8.76 -14.13
C ASP A 523 28.47 -7.62 -13.67
N LEU A 524 27.79 -7.82 -12.54
CA LEU A 524 26.90 -6.81 -11.97
C LEU A 524 27.63 -5.47 -11.72
N ASN A 525 28.94 -5.50 -11.43
CA ASN A 525 29.70 -4.28 -11.18
C ASN A 525 29.82 -3.39 -12.41
N GLN A 526 29.66 -3.92 -13.63
CA GLN A 526 29.65 -3.11 -14.85
C GLN A 526 28.53 -2.06 -14.80
N TYR A 527 27.37 -2.43 -14.26
CA TYR A 527 26.24 -1.53 -14.09
C TYR A 527 26.39 -0.61 -12.90
N LEU A 528 27.35 -0.85 -11.99
CA LEU A 528 27.58 -0.03 -10.79
C LEU A 528 28.52 1.16 -11.04
N ARG A 529 29.40 1.06 -12.03
CA ARG A 529 30.46 2.03 -12.34
C ARG A 529 29.93 3.39 -12.80
N GLU A 530 30.80 4.39 -12.69
CA GLU A 530 30.60 5.71 -13.27
C GLU A 530 30.49 5.58 -14.80
N LYS A 531 29.58 6.37 -15.40
CA LYS A 531 29.40 6.47 -16.84
C LYS A 531 29.86 7.84 -17.31
N GLN A 532 30.50 7.93 -18.47
CA GLN A 532 30.96 9.21 -18.98
C GLN A 532 29.76 10.05 -19.47
N PRO A 533 29.58 11.30 -18.98
CA PRO A 533 28.52 12.17 -19.47
C PRO A 533 28.64 12.42 -20.98
N GLY A 534 27.50 12.38 -21.69
CA GLY A 534 27.44 12.53 -23.15
C GLY A 534 27.66 11.22 -23.93
N THR A 535 27.95 10.10 -23.26
CA THR A 535 27.85 8.77 -23.91
C THR A 535 26.41 8.30 -23.96
N SER A 536 26.10 7.46 -24.95
CA SER A 536 24.76 6.88 -25.06
C SER A 536 24.47 5.93 -23.89
N LEU A 537 23.32 6.11 -23.28
CA LEU A 537 22.79 5.32 -22.19
C LEU A 537 21.66 4.40 -22.70
N PRO A 538 21.45 3.24 -22.06
CA PRO A 538 20.42 2.28 -22.48
C PRO A 538 19.01 2.88 -22.58
N TRP A 539 18.68 3.90 -21.79
CA TRP A 539 17.37 4.54 -21.74
C TRP A 539 17.25 5.83 -22.57
N ASP A 540 18.26 6.25 -23.34
CA ASP A 540 18.24 7.53 -24.07
C ASP A 540 17.11 7.65 -25.11
N PHE A 541 16.58 6.51 -25.57
CA PHE A 541 15.43 6.47 -26.47
C PHE A 541 14.12 6.83 -25.77
N VAL A 542 14.09 6.93 -24.43
CA VAL A 542 12.94 7.46 -23.70
C VAL A 542 13.11 8.97 -23.54
N ASP A 543 12.06 9.73 -23.86
CA ASP A 543 12.03 11.19 -23.73
C ASP A 543 11.09 11.59 -22.58
N LEU A 544 11.65 12.08 -21.46
CA LEU A 544 10.84 12.60 -20.35
C LEU A 544 10.40 14.06 -20.53
N GLY A 545 10.87 14.73 -21.59
CA GLY A 545 10.74 16.18 -21.80
C GLY A 545 11.83 17.00 -21.09
N VAL A 546 12.68 16.38 -20.27
CA VAL A 546 13.86 17.03 -19.67
C VAL A 546 15.06 16.86 -20.61
N CYS A 547 15.65 17.97 -21.05
CA CYS A 547 16.76 17.92 -22.00
C CYS A 547 18.08 17.42 -21.38
N ALA A 548 18.91 16.78 -22.20
CA ALA A 548 20.18 16.20 -21.76
C ALA A 548 21.18 17.29 -21.32
N GLU A 549 21.14 18.46 -21.96
CA GLU A 549 21.96 19.62 -21.65
C GLU A 549 21.68 20.13 -20.23
N PHE A 550 20.41 20.14 -19.83
CA PHE A 550 20.02 20.52 -18.47
C PHE A 550 20.55 19.52 -17.43
N LEU A 551 20.40 18.21 -17.67
CA LEU A 551 20.93 17.18 -16.77
C LEU A 551 22.45 17.29 -16.62
N LYS A 552 23.15 17.54 -17.73
CA LYS A 552 24.60 17.74 -17.74
C LYS A 552 25.01 19.01 -17.01
N ALA A 553 24.29 20.12 -17.21
CA ALA A 553 24.55 21.36 -16.49
C ALA A 553 24.37 21.20 -14.97
N GLU A 554 23.34 20.46 -14.53
CA GLU A 554 23.14 20.16 -13.12
C GLU A 554 24.21 19.22 -12.54
N TRP A 555 24.71 18.25 -13.32
CA TRP A 555 25.88 17.46 -12.94
C TRP A 555 27.11 18.35 -12.73
N ASP A 556 27.40 19.24 -13.68
CA ASP A 556 28.56 20.12 -13.60
C ASP A 556 28.47 21.10 -12.41
N LYS A 557 27.26 21.60 -12.10
CA LYS A 557 27.01 22.39 -10.89
C LYS A 557 27.24 21.58 -9.62
N ALA A 558 26.84 20.31 -9.59
CA ALA A 558 27.10 19.44 -8.44
C ALA A 558 28.60 19.28 -8.18
N CYS A 559 29.40 19.12 -9.23
CA CYS A 559 30.86 19.06 -9.13
C CYS A 559 31.48 20.36 -8.59
N ARG A 560 30.83 21.51 -8.81
CA ARG A 560 31.24 22.83 -8.29
C ARG A 560 30.56 23.20 -6.96
N GLU A 561 29.76 22.30 -6.38
CA GLU A 561 28.97 22.53 -5.15
C GLU A 561 27.97 23.70 -5.25
N GLU A 562 27.52 24.01 -6.47
CA GLU A 562 26.58 25.07 -6.77
C GLU A 562 25.13 24.56 -6.60
N SER A 563 24.30 25.37 -5.95
CA SER A 563 22.85 25.14 -5.86
C SER A 563 22.12 25.71 -7.07
N THR A 564 20.99 25.10 -7.40
CA THR A 564 20.02 25.63 -8.37
C THR A 564 18.78 26.08 -7.59
N PRO A 565 18.27 27.31 -7.82
CA PRO A 565 17.08 27.81 -7.14
C PRO A 565 15.83 27.03 -7.55
N ASP A 566 14.75 27.23 -6.80
CA ASP A 566 13.45 26.65 -7.10
C ASP A 566 12.91 27.19 -8.44
N CYS A 567 12.36 26.33 -9.30
CA CYS A 567 11.85 26.77 -10.60
C CYS A 567 10.64 27.70 -10.50
N ARG A 568 10.03 27.82 -9.31
CA ARG A 568 8.97 28.80 -9.00
C ARG A 568 9.50 30.22 -8.80
N GLU A 569 10.77 30.35 -8.42
CA GLU A 569 11.46 31.63 -8.25
C GLU A 569 12.18 32.02 -9.53
N LEU A 570 12.88 31.07 -10.15
CA LEU A 570 13.66 31.28 -11.37
C LEU A 570 13.62 30.03 -12.24
N CYS A 571 13.06 30.14 -13.46
CA CYS A 571 13.01 29.03 -14.40
C CYS A 571 14.42 28.53 -14.73
N SER A 572 14.63 27.21 -14.58
CA SER A 572 15.91 26.54 -14.85
C SER A 572 16.05 26.03 -16.29
N ALA A 573 15.08 26.35 -17.16
CA ALA A 573 15.06 26.02 -18.58
C ALA A 573 15.31 24.51 -18.89
N CYS A 574 14.67 23.63 -18.11
CA CYS A 574 14.85 22.18 -18.25
C CYS A 574 14.23 21.54 -19.52
N GLY A 575 13.48 22.31 -20.32
CA GLY A 575 12.89 21.88 -21.59
C GLY A 575 11.45 21.34 -21.51
N ILE A 576 10.90 21.13 -20.31
CA ILE A 576 9.62 20.41 -20.17
C ILE A 576 8.35 21.27 -20.32
N CYS A 577 8.45 22.58 -20.07
CA CYS A 577 7.28 23.45 -20.12
C CYS A 577 7.11 24.02 -21.53
N ASP A 578 5.88 24.03 -22.03
CA ASP A 578 5.44 24.65 -23.28
C ASP A 578 4.08 25.36 -23.11
N ASP A 579 3.42 25.74 -24.21
CA ASP A 579 2.12 26.43 -24.18
C ASP A 579 0.99 25.56 -23.58
N ALA A 580 1.06 24.23 -23.71
CA ALA A 580 0.03 23.29 -23.26
C ALA A 580 0.31 22.74 -21.86
N LEU A 581 1.58 22.57 -21.51
CA LEU A 581 2.04 21.96 -20.27
C LEU A 581 3.02 22.91 -19.57
N HIS A 582 2.62 23.50 -18.45
CA HIS A 582 3.47 24.39 -17.67
C HIS A 582 3.36 24.12 -16.18
N THR A 583 4.13 24.87 -15.40
CA THR A 583 4.02 24.81 -13.93
C THR A 583 2.77 25.56 -13.49
N ASP A 584 1.78 24.83 -13.01
CA ASP A 584 0.49 25.37 -12.55
C ASP A 584 0.52 25.51 -11.03
N ILE A 585 0.75 26.72 -10.54
CA ILE A 585 0.70 27.05 -9.12
C ILE A 585 -0.59 27.82 -8.87
N ILE A 586 -1.47 27.25 -8.04
CA ILE A 586 -2.73 27.89 -7.73
C ILE A 586 -2.48 28.98 -6.70
N GLN A 587 -2.96 30.18 -7.02
CA GLN A 587 -2.85 31.32 -6.13
C GLN A 587 -3.92 31.23 -5.03
N PRO A 588 -3.57 31.55 -3.77
CA PRO A 588 -4.53 31.61 -2.67
C PRO A 588 -5.67 32.59 -2.98
N SER A 589 -6.91 32.21 -2.70
CA SER A 589 -8.04 33.14 -2.85
C SER A 589 -8.11 34.10 -1.66
N PRO A 590 -8.26 35.43 -1.87
CA PRO A 590 -8.48 36.39 -0.79
C PRO A 590 -9.83 36.18 -0.07
N VAL A 591 -10.77 35.45 -0.68
CA VAL A 591 -12.12 35.21 -0.15
C VAL A 591 -12.13 33.90 0.64
N ALA A 592 -11.25 33.81 1.64
CA ALA A 592 -11.23 32.70 2.57
C ALA A 592 -12.47 32.76 3.48
N GLY A 593 -13.35 31.74 3.39
CA GLY A 593 -14.28 31.43 4.50
C GLY A 593 -15.77 31.25 4.20
N ARG A 594 -16.25 31.15 2.95
CA ARG A 594 -17.70 30.95 2.69
C ARG A 594 -18.08 30.00 1.56
N LEU A 595 -17.29 28.97 1.31
CA LEU A 595 -17.67 27.93 0.35
C LEU A 595 -17.72 26.60 1.08
N ILE A 596 -18.86 25.92 0.96
CA ILE A 596 -19.29 24.68 1.61
C ILE A 596 -20.12 24.96 2.88
N GLY A 597 -21.39 24.52 2.84
CA GLY A 597 -22.38 24.75 3.89
C GLY A 597 -21.85 24.33 5.26
N ALA A 598 -22.09 25.19 6.26
CA ALA A 598 -21.60 25.03 7.61
C ALA A 598 -21.84 23.60 8.12
N VAL A 599 -20.76 22.82 8.25
CA VAL A 599 -20.79 21.64 9.11
C VAL A 599 -20.98 22.17 10.52
N PRO A 600 -21.93 21.63 11.31
CA PRO A 600 -22.20 22.13 12.65
C PRO A 600 -20.89 22.18 13.44
N PRO A 601 -20.67 23.24 14.25
CA PRO A 601 -19.42 23.44 14.95
C PRO A 601 -19.04 22.19 15.73
N PRO A 602 -17.73 21.89 15.87
CA PRO A 602 -17.27 20.77 16.66
C PRO A 602 -17.95 20.83 18.03
N ARG A 603 -18.75 19.80 18.33
CA ARG A 603 -19.57 19.79 19.54
C ARG A 603 -18.62 19.90 20.74
N PRO A 604 -18.88 20.81 21.70
CA PRO A 604 -17.97 21.02 22.81
C PRO A 604 -17.66 19.69 23.50
N ARG A 605 -16.37 19.47 23.82
CA ARG A 605 -15.89 18.31 24.56
C ARG A 605 -16.64 18.22 25.88
N ALA A 606 -17.68 17.41 25.92
CA ALA A 606 -18.57 17.36 27.06
C ALA A 606 -17.95 16.51 28.16
N VAL A 607 -17.43 17.19 29.17
CA VAL A 607 -17.17 16.63 30.50
C VAL A 607 -18.52 16.19 31.08
N GLN A 608 -18.62 14.90 31.45
CA GLN A 608 -19.73 14.29 32.21
C GLN A 608 -21.16 14.30 31.59
N GLN A 609 -21.32 13.96 30.31
CA GLN A 609 -22.66 13.61 29.79
C GLN A 609 -23.07 12.18 30.18
N ARG A 610 -24.36 12.00 30.49
CA ARG A 610 -24.99 10.68 30.76
C ARG A 610 -24.80 9.77 29.54
N GLN A 611 -24.32 8.55 29.76
CA GLN A 611 -24.07 7.55 28.71
C GLN A 611 -25.15 6.48 28.77
N PHE A 612 -25.71 6.12 27.62
CA PHE A 612 -26.64 5.01 27.45
C PHE A 612 -25.89 3.87 26.76
N ARG A 613 -25.87 2.69 27.37
CA ARG A 613 -25.12 1.53 26.88
C ARG A 613 -26.07 0.52 26.27
N TYR A 614 -25.66 -0.09 25.16
CA TYR A 614 -26.44 -1.10 24.45
C TYR A 614 -25.53 -2.25 24.04
N ARG A 615 -26.07 -3.46 24.08
CA ARG A 615 -25.49 -4.63 23.44
C ARG A 615 -26.21 -4.85 22.12
N ILE A 616 -25.44 -4.86 21.03
CA ILE A 616 -25.94 -5.06 19.67
C ILE A 616 -25.43 -6.39 19.17
N TYR A 617 -26.35 -7.28 18.79
CA TYR A 617 -26.05 -8.61 18.26
C TYR A 617 -25.99 -8.58 16.73
N TYR A 618 -25.03 -9.30 16.16
CA TYR A 618 -24.85 -9.38 14.71
C TYR A 618 -24.34 -10.75 14.27
N SER A 619 -24.51 -11.06 12.98
CA SER A 619 -23.92 -12.24 12.34
C SER A 619 -22.65 -11.90 11.56
N LYS A 620 -21.72 -12.87 11.51
CA LYS A 620 -20.61 -12.95 10.55
C LYS A 620 -20.73 -14.26 9.79
N SER A 621 -21.18 -14.20 8.55
CA SER A 621 -21.35 -15.37 7.69
C SER A 621 -20.61 -15.19 6.36
N GLY A 622 -20.55 -16.25 5.55
CA GLY A 622 -19.95 -16.23 4.22
C GLY A 622 -18.51 -15.71 4.24
N VAL A 623 -18.19 -14.70 3.44
CA VAL A 623 -16.80 -14.22 3.30
C VAL A 623 -16.27 -13.53 4.56
N LEU A 624 -17.16 -13.03 5.43
CA LEU A 624 -16.76 -12.31 6.64
C LEU A 624 -16.00 -13.21 7.61
N ARG A 625 -16.20 -14.54 7.55
CA ARG A 625 -15.48 -15.52 8.38
C ARG A 625 -13.97 -15.53 8.14
N PHE A 626 -13.51 -15.04 6.99
CA PHE A 626 -12.10 -14.94 6.63
C PHE A 626 -11.46 -13.60 7.03
N ILE A 627 -12.24 -12.69 7.60
CA ILE A 627 -11.75 -11.40 8.10
C ILE A 627 -11.29 -11.56 9.54
N SER A 628 -10.05 -11.15 9.81
CA SER A 628 -9.46 -11.16 11.16
C SER A 628 -10.28 -10.31 12.14
N HIS A 629 -10.18 -10.60 13.44
CA HIS A 629 -10.89 -9.82 14.45
C HIS A 629 -10.52 -8.33 14.44
N LEU A 630 -9.25 -8.01 14.20
CA LEU A 630 -8.78 -6.61 14.18
C LEU A 630 -9.28 -5.86 12.95
N ASP A 631 -9.28 -6.50 11.79
CA ASP A 631 -9.79 -5.90 10.56
C ASP A 631 -11.31 -5.73 10.62
N TRP A 632 -12.02 -6.71 11.19
CA TRP A 632 -13.44 -6.59 11.47
C TRP A 632 -13.77 -5.43 12.42
N MET A 633 -13.02 -5.30 13.52
CA MET A 633 -13.22 -4.22 14.49
C MET A 633 -13.07 -2.84 13.83
N ARG A 634 -12.09 -2.68 12.93
CA ARG A 634 -11.90 -1.43 12.18
C ARG A 634 -13.07 -1.14 11.26
N MET A 635 -13.53 -2.14 10.51
CA MET A 635 -14.67 -1.94 9.62
C MET A 635 -15.95 -1.61 10.41
N LEU A 636 -16.18 -2.30 11.53
CA LEU A 636 -17.28 -1.99 12.44
C LEU A 636 -17.18 -0.56 12.97
N PHE A 637 -15.98 -0.07 13.30
CA PHE A 637 -15.80 1.31 13.76
C PHE A 637 -16.10 2.34 12.67
N ARG A 638 -15.81 2.04 11.39
CA ARG A 638 -16.22 2.88 10.26
C ARG A 638 -17.74 2.93 10.12
N LEU A 639 -18.40 1.78 10.19
CA LEU A 639 -19.88 1.71 10.20
C LEU A 639 -20.48 2.53 11.33
N ILE A 640 -19.92 2.43 12.53
CA ILE A 640 -20.35 3.22 13.69
C ILE A 640 -20.11 4.73 13.45
N GLY A 641 -19.02 5.09 12.77
CA GLY A 641 -18.70 6.46 12.40
C GLY A 641 -19.69 7.07 11.38
N GLN A 642 -20.16 6.26 10.43
CA GLN A 642 -21.18 6.61 9.43
C GLN A 642 -22.58 6.71 10.01
N ALA A 643 -22.90 5.88 11.01
CA ALA A 643 -24.22 5.86 11.62
C ALA A 643 -24.57 7.26 12.14
N SER A 644 -25.80 7.69 11.88
CA SER A 644 -26.37 8.96 12.37
C SER A 644 -26.67 8.94 13.88
N LEU A 645 -25.94 8.11 14.64
CA LEU A 645 -26.05 7.91 16.07
C LEU A 645 -24.99 8.73 16.81
N GLN A 646 -25.38 9.32 17.94
CA GLN A 646 -24.50 10.10 18.83
C GLN A 646 -23.60 9.19 19.67
N THR A 647 -22.69 8.47 19.01
CA THR A 647 -21.75 7.54 19.61
C THR A 647 -20.72 8.26 20.48
N VAL A 648 -20.39 7.67 21.62
CA VAL A 648 -19.30 8.13 22.50
C VAL A 648 -17.96 7.63 21.97
N PHE A 649 -16.97 8.50 21.86
CA PHE A 649 -15.61 8.15 21.42
C PHE A 649 -14.62 8.19 22.59
N THR A 650 -13.50 7.47 22.48
CA THR A 650 -12.39 7.49 23.44
C THR A 650 -11.69 8.85 23.42
N GLN A 651 -11.02 9.19 24.54
CA GLN A 651 -10.20 10.40 24.63
C GLN A 651 -8.76 10.10 24.17
N GLY A 652 -8.17 11.00 23.39
CA GLY A 652 -6.78 10.87 22.89
C GLY A 652 -6.59 11.49 21.51
N PHE A 653 -5.40 11.29 20.93
CA PHE A 653 -5.05 11.76 19.59
C PHE A 653 -5.69 10.92 18.46
N SER A 654 -6.09 9.67 18.76
CA SER A 654 -6.85 8.80 17.85
C SER A 654 -8.15 8.35 18.52
N PRO A 655 -9.22 9.17 18.46
CA PRO A 655 -10.50 8.82 19.04
C PRO A 655 -11.15 7.67 18.26
N HIS A 656 -11.54 6.61 18.96
CA HIS A 656 -12.29 5.50 18.40
C HIS A 656 -13.62 5.34 19.13
N PRO A 657 -14.64 4.73 18.52
CA PRO A 657 -15.88 4.42 19.22
C PRO A 657 -15.60 3.70 20.52
N LYS A 658 -16.25 4.14 21.61
CA LYS A 658 -16.19 3.47 22.90
C LYS A 658 -17.00 2.17 22.82
N ALA A 659 -16.35 1.15 22.31
CA ALA A 659 -16.91 -0.14 22.00
C ALA A 659 -16.19 -1.26 22.77
N SER A 660 -16.95 -2.30 23.15
CA SER A 660 -16.39 -3.55 23.67
C SER A 660 -16.97 -4.72 22.88
N LEU A 661 -16.15 -5.38 22.08
CA LEU A 661 -16.58 -6.53 21.27
C LEU A 661 -16.61 -7.82 22.11
N CYS A 662 -17.39 -8.78 21.65
CA CYS A 662 -17.34 -10.16 22.12
C CYS A 662 -15.97 -10.81 21.89
N PRO A 663 -15.66 -11.94 22.57
CA PRO A 663 -14.44 -12.69 22.33
C PRO A 663 -14.25 -13.03 20.84
N PRO A 664 -13.00 -12.99 20.32
CA PRO A 664 -12.74 -13.16 18.88
C PRO A 664 -13.32 -14.46 18.31
N LEU A 665 -13.91 -14.36 17.13
CA LEU A 665 -14.29 -15.50 16.29
C LEU A 665 -13.04 -16.06 15.57
N PRO A 666 -12.77 -17.38 15.62
CA PRO A 666 -11.66 -17.96 14.87
C PRO A 666 -11.83 -17.78 13.35
N LEU A 667 -10.72 -17.66 12.61
CA LEU A 667 -10.74 -17.54 11.15
C LEU A 667 -11.39 -18.79 10.52
N GLY A 668 -12.22 -18.60 9.50
CA GLY A 668 -12.94 -19.67 8.83
C GLY A 668 -14.24 -20.09 9.53
N VAL A 669 -14.57 -19.51 10.69
CA VAL A 669 -15.77 -19.86 11.48
C VAL A 669 -16.84 -18.79 11.28
N GLU A 670 -18.07 -19.22 11.02
CA GLU A 670 -19.25 -18.34 10.95
C GLU A 670 -19.81 -18.08 12.36
N SER A 671 -20.65 -17.08 12.52
CA SER A 671 -21.32 -16.83 13.79
C SER A 671 -22.66 -16.11 13.58
N VAL A 672 -23.64 -16.50 14.38
CA VAL A 672 -24.98 -15.90 14.44
C VAL A 672 -25.27 -15.24 15.78
N CYS A 673 -24.25 -15.03 16.62
CA CYS A 673 -24.44 -14.50 17.96
C CYS A 673 -23.31 -13.55 18.41
N GLU A 674 -22.53 -13.00 17.48
CA GLU A 674 -21.53 -11.99 17.85
C GLU A 674 -22.23 -10.76 18.45
N TYR A 675 -21.53 -10.02 19.30
CA TYR A 675 -22.07 -8.80 19.88
C TYR A 675 -21.02 -7.71 20.06
N VAL A 676 -21.50 -6.46 20.10
CA VAL A 676 -20.72 -5.29 20.46
C VAL A 676 -21.49 -4.45 21.47
N ASP A 677 -20.81 -4.07 22.55
CA ASP A 677 -21.35 -3.15 23.54
C ASP A 677 -20.94 -1.72 23.16
N LEU A 678 -21.91 -0.86 22.85
CA LEU A 678 -21.69 0.55 22.44
C LEU A 678 -22.29 1.53 23.44
N SER A 679 -21.71 2.72 23.51
CA SER A 679 -22.19 3.82 24.34
C SER A 679 -22.62 5.01 23.48
N PHE A 680 -23.77 5.59 23.80
CA PHE A 680 -24.30 6.79 23.15
C PHE A 680 -24.57 7.92 24.16
N TYR A 681 -24.58 9.17 23.69
CA TYR A 681 -24.92 10.35 24.50
C TYR A 681 -26.43 10.55 24.70
N GLN A 682 -27.26 9.86 23.92
CA GLN A 682 -28.72 9.85 24.08
C GLN A 682 -29.25 8.41 24.02
N ALA A 683 -30.46 8.21 24.56
CA ALA A 683 -31.16 6.95 24.45
C ALA A 683 -31.72 6.76 23.04
N TYR A 684 -31.65 5.53 22.54
CA TYR A 684 -32.28 5.08 21.30
C TYR A 684 -33.10 3.82 21.56
N THR A 685 -34.10 3.60 20.71
CA THR A 685 -34.81 2.34 20.56
C THR A 685 -33.97 1.34 19.75
N ALA A 686 -34.30 0.05 19.83
CA ALA A 686 -33.61 -0.98 19.05
C ALA A 686 -33.76 -0.75 17.53
N ASP A 687 -34.91 -0.26 17.09
CA ASP A 687 -35.17 0.04 15.68
C ASP A 687 -34.36 1.24 15.18
N GLU A 688 -34.22 2.30 15.99
CA GLU A 688 -33.35 3.44 15.64
C GLU A 688 -31.88 3.02 15.51
N ILE A 689 -31.40 2.15 16.41
CA ILE A 689 -30.04 1.61 16.32
C ILE A 689 -29.91 0.78 15.05
N LYS A 690 -30.82 -0.16 14.81
CA LYS A 690 -30.81 -1.02 13.61
C LYS A 690 -30.84 -0.19 12.33
N ALA A 691 -31.72 0.81 12.26
CA ALA A 691 -31.80 1.75 11.15
C ALA A 691 -30.49 2.54 10.95
N GLY A 692 -29.85 2.98 12.04
CA GLY A 692 -28.58 3.70 12.00
C GLY A 692 -27.43 2.92 11.35
N PHE A 693 -27.43 1.59 11.45
CA PHE A 693 -26.46 0.71 10.79
C PHE A 693 -26.91 0.21 9.41
N SER A 694 -28.16 0.46 9.02
CA SER A 694 -28.72 0.00 7.75
C SER A 694 -28.13 0.72 6.52
N GLY A 695 -27.43 1.85 6.73
CA GLY A 695 -26.69 2.55 5.68
C GLY A 695 -25.34 1.91 5.30
N GLY A 696 -24.88 0.91 6.05
CA GLY A 696 -23.60 0.24 5.84
C GLY A 696 -23.65 -0.82 4.74
N MET A 697 -22.91 -0.60 3.64
CA MET A 697 -22.79 -1.55 2.53
C MET A 697 -21.82 -2.71 2.84
N ILE A 698 -21.99 -3.42 3.95
CA ILE A 698 -21.24 -4.67 4.18
C ILE A 698 -22.08 -5.87 3.71
N PRO A 699 -21.63 -6.60 2.68
CA PRO A 699 -22.27 -7.85 2.29
C PRO A 699 -22.33 -8.81 3.48
N GLU A 700 -23.47 -9.50 3.65
CA GLU A 700 -23.65 -10.59 4.63
C GLU A 700 -23.55 -10.18 6.11
N PHE A 701 -23.42 -8.88 6.41
CA PHE A 701 -23.54 -8.36 7.78
C PHE A 701 -24.99 -8.03 8.10
N GLN A 702 -25.47 -8.55 9.22
CA GLN A 702 -26.82 -8.30 9.69
C GLN A 702 -26.83 -8.02 11.19
N ILE A 703 -27.55 -6.98 11.59
CA ILE A 703 -27.93 -6.78 13.00
C ILE A 703 -29.13 -7.65 13.32
N LEU A 704 -28.94 -8.52 14.29
CA LEU A 704 -29.92 -9.50 14.74
C LEU A 704 -30.80 -8.96 15.87
N GLY A 705 -30.25 -8.10 16.72
CA GLY A 705 -30.99 -7.54 17.85
C GLY A 705 -30.19 -6.51 18.64
N CYS A 706 -30.86 -5.80 19.54
CA CYS A 706 -30.24 -4.81 20.41
C CYS A 706 -30.96 -4.76 21.76
N GLU A 707 -30.21 -4.70 22.85
CA GLU A 707 -30.75 -4.57 24.22
C GLU A 707 -30.00 -3.49 25.03
N PRO A 708 -30.70 -2.70 25.87
CA PRO A 708 -30.05 -1.73 26.75
C PRO A 708 -29.33 -2.44 27.90
N LEU A 709 -28.14 -1.95 28.24
CA LEU A 709 -27.33 -2.43 29.36
C LEU A 709 -27.47 -1.48 30.56
N THR A 710 -28.04 -1.99 31.66
CA THR A 710 -28.22 -1.25 32.92
C THR A 710 -26.98 -1.30 33.82
N ALA A 711 -26.09 -2.27 33.60
CA ALA A 711 -24.85 -2.48 34.35
C ALA A 711 -23.70 -2.92 33.42
N LYS A 712 -22.52 -3.21 33.99
CA LYS A 712 -21.43 -3.83 33.23
C LYS A 712 -21.86 -5.24 32.83
N ALA A 713 -21.98 -5.50 31.52
CA ALA A 713 -22.41 -6.78 31.03
C ALA A 713 -21.40 -7.90 31.36
N PRO A 714 -21.87 -9.11 31.68
CA PRO A 714 -20.98 -10.24 31.92
C PRO A 714 -20.25 -10.61 30.62
N ILE A 715 -19.02 -11.13 30.79
CA ILE A 715 -18.22 -11.69 29.70
C ILE A 715 -18.49 -13.19 29.67
N PRO A 716 -18.72 -13.80 28.50
CA PRO A 716 -18.94 -15.23 28.42
C PRO A 716 -17.68 -16.00 28.80
N TRP A 717 -17.84 -17.17 29.42
CA TRP A 717 -16.74 -18.08 29.75
C TRP A 717 -16.66 -19.26 28.77
N GLY A 718 -17.72 -19.52 28.02
CA GLY A 718 -17.81 -20.60 27.03
C GLY A 718 -18.61 -20.21 25.80
N GLU A 719 -18.59 -21.09 24.80
CA GLU A 719 -19.29 -20.95 23.52
C GLU A 719 -19.94 -22.27 23.09
N ARG A 720 -21.01 -22.16 22.32
CA ARG A 720 -21.70 -23.24 21.60
C ARG A 720 -21.33 -23.17 20.12
N VAL A 721 -20.86 -24.29 19.58
CA VAL A 721 -20.36 -24.38 18.20
C VAL A 721 -21.08 -25.54 17.49
N GLY A 722 -21.70 -25.24 16.35
CA GLY A 722 -22.26 -26.22 15.43
C GLY A 722 -21.27 -26.53 14.30
N ILE A 723 -21.13 -27.81 13.97
CA ILE A 723 -20.22 -28.28 12.92
C ILE A 723 -21.02 -29.16 11.97
N LEU A 724 -21.09 -28.78 10.70
CA LEU A 724 -21.73 -29.60 9.68
C LEU A 724 -20.76 -30.71 9.25
N ILE A 725 -21.10 -31.96 9.54
CA ILE A 725 -20.25 -33.12 9.24
C ILE A 725 -20.80 -33.87 8.03
N PRO A 726 -20.11 -33.87 6.88
CA PRO A 726 -20.51 -34.66 5.73
C PRO A 726 -20.62 -36.15 6.06
N GLU A 727 -21.57 -36.85 5.44
CA GLU A 727 -21.86 -38.26 5.71
C GLU A 727 -20.61 -39.17 5.62
N ARG A 728 -19.73 -38.91 4.64
CA ARG A 728 -18.45 -39.63 4.46
C ARG A 728 -17.53 -39.58 5.69
N HIS A 729 -17.69 -38.57 6.54
CA HIS A 729 -16.88 -38.38 7.74
C HIS A 729 -17.61 -38.79 9.02
N ARG A 730 -18.90 -39.15 8.95
CA ARG A 730 -19.73 -39.46 10.14
C ARG A 730 -19.16 -40.60 10.97
N GLN A 731 -18.81 -41.72 10.32
CA GLN A 731 -18.29 -42.90 11.00
C GLN A 731 -16.95 -42.64 11.71
N LEU A 732 -16.06 -41.88 11.07
CA LEU A 732 -14.78 -41.46 11.65
C LEU A 732 -15.01 -40.60 12.89
N THR A 733 -15.88 -39.58 12.77
CA THR A 733 -16.22 -38.68 13.86
C THR A 733 -16.83 -39.43 15.05
N ASP A 734 -17.79 -40.32 14.82
CA ASP A 734 -18.44 -41.08 15.89
C ASP A 734 -17.43 -41.98 16.63
N LYS A 735 -16.51 -42.61 15.90
CA LYS A 735 -15.40 -43.38 16.51
C LYS A 735 -14.51 -42.48 17.37
N SER A 736 -14.06 -41.35 16.84
CA SER A 736 -13.19 -40.41 17.55
C SER A 736 -13.85 -39.82 18.80
N LEU A 737 -15.14 -39.49 18.74
CA LEU A 737 -15.93 -39.02 19.88
C LEU A 737 -16.10 -40.10 20.95
N ALA A 738 -16.32 -41.36 20.56
CA ALA A 738 -16.41 -42.47 21.50
C ALA A 738 -15.08 -42.70 22.24
N GLU A 739 -13.95 -42.67 21.51
CA GLU A 739 -12.61 -42.74 22.08
C GLU A 739 -12.34 -41.57 23.04
N PHE A 740 -12.68 -40.35 22.64
CA PHE A 740 -12.53 -39.16 23.49
C PHE A 740 -13.41 -39.22 24.75
N SER A 741 -14.63 -39.76 24.63
CA SER A 741 -15.54 -39.93 25.76
C SER A 741 -14.98 -40.89 26.81
N ALA A 742 -14.39 -42.01 26.38
CA ALA A 742 -13.84 -43.05 27.23
C ALA A 742 -12.60 -42.60 28.05
N LEU A 743 -11.91 -41.54 27.63
CA LEU A 743 -10.75 -41.00 28.33
C LEU A 743 -11.17 -40.12 29.52
N SER A 744 -10.45 -40.24 30.65
CA SER A 744 -10.58 -39.36 31.81
C SER A 744 -9.84 -38.02 31.63
N SER A 745 -8.80 -38.00 30.81
CA SER A 745 -8.00 -36.82 30.48
C SER A 745 -7.46 -36.94 29.05
N ARG A 746 -7.35 -35.81 28.35
CA ARG A 746 -6.75 -35.75 27.00
C ARG A 746 -5.88 -34.51 26.88
N MET A 747 -4.58 -34.68 27.14
CA MET A 747 -3.60 -33.61 27.08
C MET A 747 -3.30 -33.22 25.63
N PHE A 748 -3.37 -31.92 25.34
CA PHE A 748 -2.98 -31.31 24.08
C PHE A 748 -1.97 -30.21 24.32
N THR A 749 -0.81 -30.30 23.68
CA THR A 749 0.24 -29.29 23.80
C THR A 749 0.27 -28.45 22.54
N LYS A 750 -0.06 -27.17 22.68
CA LYS A 750 0.12 -26.19 21.61
C LYS A 750 1.50 -25.57 21.74
N SER A 751 2.31 -25.72 20.70
CA SER A 751 3.65 -25.13 20.65
C SER A 751 3.76 -24.15 19.49
N THR A 752 4.42 -23.04 19.75
CA THR A 752 4.96 -22.11 18.76
C THR A 752 6.48 -22.04 18.95
N GLU A 753 7.20 -21.42 18.02
CA GLU A 753 8.66 -21.22 18.14
C GLU A 753 9.10 -20.60 19.48
N LYS A 754 8.21 -19.82 20.14
CA LYS A 754 8.55 -19.05 21.35
C LYS A 754 7.89 -19.57 22.63
N ARG A 755 6.80 -20.35 22.55
CA ARG A 755 6.00 -20.74 23.72
C ARG A 755 5.34 -22.09 23.51
N SER A 756 5.24 -22.86 24.58
CA SER A 756 4.44 -24.08 24.62
C SER A 756 3.46 -24.03 25.79
N LYS A 757 2.23 -24.48 25.58
CA LYS A 757 1.22 -24.59 26.63
C LYS A 757 0.41 -25.87 26.45
N THR A 758 0.22 -26.59 27.54
CA THR A 758 -0.55 -27.83 27.58
C THR A 758 -1.94 -27.57 28.18
N TYR A 759 -2.94 -28.23 27.60
CA TYR A 759 -4.35 -28.13 27.94
C TYR A 759 -4.91 -29.53 28.14
N ASP A 760 -5.78 -29.73 29.13
CA ASP A 760 -6.61 -30.93 29.20
C ASP A 760 -7.93 -30.67 28.48
N LEU A 761 -8.11 -31.27 27.30
CA LEU A 761 -9.29 -31.06 26.47
C LEU A 761 -10.58 -31.58 27.13
N LYS A 762 -10.50 -32.55 28.05
CA LYS A 762 -11.68 -33.04 28.80
C LYS A 762 -12.23 -32.02 29.78
N GLN A 763 -11.42 -31.04 30.21
CA GLN A 763 -11.87 -29.92 31.06
C GLN A 763 -12.41 -28.75 30.23
N ILE A 764 -12.18 -28.76 28.92
CA ILE A 764 -12.53 -27.67 28.01
C ILE A 764 -13.84 -27.98 27.29
N VAL A 765 -14.00 -29.20 26.77
CA VAL A 765 -15.19 -29.63 26.04
C VAL A 765 -16.23 -30.11 27.05
N GLY A 766 -17.33 -29.38 27.17
CA GLY A 766 -18.38 -29.63 28.17
C GLY A 766 -19.35 -30.73 27.75
N LYS A 767 -20.18 -30.45 26.75
CA LYS A 767 -21.21 -31.37 26.21
C LYS A 767 -21.16 -31.37 24.69
N TRP A 768 -21.59 -32.46 24.08
CA TRP A 768 -21.88 -32.52 22.66
C TRP A 768 -23.10 -33.38 22.38
N HIS A 769 -23.81 -33.07 21.30
CA HIS A 769 -24.90 -33.89 20.80
C HIS A 769 -25.04 -33.72 19.30
N TRP A 770 -25.67 -34.71 18.67
CA TRP A 770 -26.02 -34.67 17.26
C TRP A 770 -27.40 -34.05 17.08
N ASN A 771 -27.50 -33.12 16.14
CA ASN A 771 -28.74 -32.63 15.58
C ASN A 771 -28.69 -32.90 14.07
N GLU A 772 -29.32 -34.00 13.63
CA GLU A 772 -29.22 -34.51 12.25
C GLU A 772 -27.76 -34.72 11.80
N ASP A 773 -27.29 -33.94 10.82
CA ASP A 773 -25.94 -33.95 10.27
C ASP A 773 -24.99 -32.94 10.96
N GLN A 774 -25.50 -32.17 11.91
CA GLN A 774 -24.76 -31.17 12.66
C GLN A 774 -24.34 -31.70 14.04
N LEU A 775 -23.04 -31.64 14.33
CA LEU A 775 -22.51 -31.88 15.67
C LEU A 775 -22.46 -30.56 16.42
N GLN A 776 -23.20 -30.45 17.53
CA GLN A 776 -23.13 -29.30 18.42
C GLN A 776 -22.23 -29.61 19.61
N ILE A 777 -21.29 -28.71 19.91
CA ILE A 777 -20.36 -28.82 21.04
C ILE A 777 -20.40 -27.56 21.91
N GLU A 778 -20.27 -27.75 23.22
CA GLU A 778 -20.02 -26.68 24.19
C GLU A 778 -18.56 -26.71 24.62
N LYS A 779 -17.88 -25.57 24.60
CA LYS A 779 -16.48 -25.48 25.07
C LYS A 779 -16.19 -24.21 25.84
N SER A 780 -15.25 -24.31 26.78
CA SER A 780 -14.65 -23.14 27.45
C SER A 780 -13.86 -22.27 26.46
N LEU A 781 -13.84 -20.96 26.66
CA LEU A 781 -12.99 -20.02 25.92
C LEU A 781 -11.53 -20.06 26.37
N ALA A 782 -11.26 -20.59 27.57
CA ALA A 782 -9.90 -20.84 28.04
C ALA A 782 -9.32 -22.12 27.40
N SER A 783 -9.25 -22.14 26.07
CA SER A 783 -8.93 -23.31 25.25
C SER A 783 -7.71 -23.07 24.35
N PRO A 784 -7.16 -24.11 23.68
CA PRO A 784 -6.42 -23.91 22.44
C PRO A 784 -7.39 -23.40 21.33
N SER A 785 -6.91 -23.24 20.09
CA SER A 785 -7.80 -22.75 19.01
C SER A 785 -8.92 -23.75 18.73
N LEU A 786 -10.05 -23.29 18.19
CA LEU A 786 -11.18 -24.18 17.88
C LEU A 786 -10.73 -25.36 17.00
N TYR A 787 -10.00 -25.09 15.93
CA TYR A 787 -9.50 -26.14 15.05
C TYR A 787 -8.56 -27.12 15.75
N ASP A 788 -7.72 -26.69 16.70
CA ASP A 788 -6.92 -27.61 17.52
C ASP A 788 -7.81 -28.60 18.31
N VAL A 789 -8.92 -28.09 18.86
CA VAL A 789 -9.91 -28.91 19.58
C VAL A 789 -10.60 -29.87 18.61
N LEU A 790 -11.02 -29.38 17.44
CA LEU A 790 -11.72 -30.18 16.43
C LEU A 790 -10.82 -31.27 15.83
N THR A 791 -9.53 -31.02 15.62
CA THR A 791 -8.57 -32.05 15.18
C THR A 791 -8.57 -33.25 16.10
N VAL A 792 -8.59 -33.03 17.42
CA VAL A 792 -8.60 -34.12 18.39
C VAL A 792 -9.98 -34.75 18.53
N LEU A 793 -11.05 -33.94 18.51
CA LEU A 793 -12.42 -34.46 18.67
C LEU A 793 -12.89 -35.26 17.45
N LEU A 794 -12.61 -34.79 16.25
CA LEU A 794 -13.13 -35.34 15.00
C LEU A 794 -12.18 -36.35 14.35
N GLY A 795 -10.90 -36.38 14.77
CA GLY A 795 -9.89 -37.30 14.22
C GLY A 795 -9.52 -37.01 12.77
N MET A 796 -9.67 -35.76 12.34
CA MET A 796 -9.46 -35.31 10.97
C MET A 796 -8.17 -34.49 10.84
N GLY A 797 -7.58 -34.48 9.64
CA GLY A 797 -6.50 -33.57 9.29
C GLY A 797 -6.98 -32.13 9.12
N ALA A 798 -6.04 -31.18 9.14
CA ALA A 798 -6.35 -29.76 9.00
C ALA A 798 -7.14 -29.44 7.71
N GLU A 799 -6.73 -29.99 6.58
CA GLU A 799 -7.39 -29.77 5.28
C GLU A 799 -8.87 -30.17 5.29
N ASP A 800 -9.18 -31.37 5.78
CA ASP A 800 -10.56 -31.87 5.89
C ASP A 800 -11.40 -31.00 6.85
N LEU A 801 -10.81 -30.58 7.97
CA LEU A 801 -11.49 -29.75 8.97
C LEU A 801 -11.84 -28.36 8.44
N TYR A 802 -10.93 -27.76 7.68
CA TYR A 802 -11.12 -26.44 7.11
C TYR A 802 -12.14 -26.42 5.97
N ALA A 803 -12.42 -27.58 5.36
CA ALA A 803 -13.52 -27.73 4.41
C ALA A 803 -14.90 -27.84 5.09
N LEU A 804 -14.96 -28.07 6.41
CA LEU A 804 -16.22 -28.13 7.15
C LEU A 804 -16.82 -26.74 7.36
N ARG A 805 -18.15 -26.65 7.33
CA ARG A 805 -18.85 -25.46 7.83
C ARG A 805 -18.93 -25.52 9.35
N VAL A 806 -18.28 -24.57 10.00
CA VAL A 806 -18.28 -24.40 11.45
C VAL A 806 -18.92 -23.07 11.80
N SER A 807 -19.86 -23.06 12.75
CA SER A 807 -20.59 -21.86 13.17
C SER A 807 -20.66 -21.76 14.69
N ARG A 808 -20.43 -20.56 15.23
CA ARG A 808 -20.75 -20.23 16.63
C ARG A 808 -22.23 -19.88 16.72
N GLU A 809 -22.94 -20.62 17.55
CA GLU A 809 -24.39 -20.56 17.68
C GLU A 809 -24.85 -19.91 19.00
N GLY A 810 -23.95 -19.78 19.98
CA GLY A 810 -24.30 -19.13 21.22
C GLY A 810 -23.13 -18.90 22.16
N TRP A 811 -23.35 -18.01 23.11
CA TRP A 811 -22.46 -17.76 24.24
C TRP A 811 -22.96 -18.48 25.50
N ILE A 812 -22.02 -18.79 26.41
CA ILE A 812 -22.31 -19.30 27.75
C ILE A 812 -21.79 -18.28 28.76
N PHE A 813 -22.71 -17.64 29.47
CA PHE A 813 -22.41 -16.60 30.46
C PHE A 813 -22.30 -17.19 31.87
N PRO A 814 -21.61 -16.50 32.80
CA PRO A 814 -21.66 -16.83 34.22
C PRO A 814 -23.11 -16.74 34.71
N SER A 815 -23.52 -17.70 35.53
CA SER A 815 -24.83 -17.75 36.16
C SER A 815 -25.09 -16.58 37.10
#